data_AF-A0A9E4CS94-F1
#
_entry.id   AF-A0A9E4CS94-F1
#
_cell.length_a   1.000
_cell.length_b   1.000
_cell.length_c   1.000
_cell.angle_alpha   90.00
_cell.angle_beta   90.00
_cell.angle_gamma   90.00
#
_symmetry.space_group_name_H-M   'P 1'
#
loop_
_entity.id
_entity.type
_entity.pdbx_description
1 polymer ?
#
loop_
_entity_poly.entity_id
_entity_poly.type
_entity_poly.pdbx_seq_one_letter_code
_entity_poly.pdbx_strand_id
1 'polypeptide(L)'
;MTRVRALIATVASALVGVLGIAVPVHAVDPVPPFITPDAQWLDTVNYYRAMAGLGPVVENASWSAGAANHSCYMLYNGISHDEIPGYTGYTSSGDLAGNSGNVAVSSAYGTSARSHIELWMTGPFHAIGVLRYNLATVGFGKCDKTTTSPWRSGATLDVIRGLTSQPRPSTPILFPGNGTTTNLSRFVTESPNPLSYCPSGYSGAGLPVIAMMPESVSWATASMSGPGGAMETCTIYGGNTSGTARAILNGDNAISVIPKYALSPGVYTVTVTTQARTVTWSFTVDPMAATGIMPIPEASPAGPASHFTAVTPFRFADSRQNQRITKLLAGVPKRIKIAGTAGLPADITAISANFTVALPTGSGWLTVYNCSDTAPTASTLNFTAGEAVPNAGVFPLGGTDICVVSPKETHLVIDINGYFQPSSVDSYHAMTPVPLLDSTTGLGGVTRRAAGSSFSVNLPAAGLGVPSDATAVAFNIAGIDPQAISWITAYPCGDTIPYVSNVNPIPGMTKQNFAIVPMPSSGDICFYTHKDMDIRVDVLGYFTDAGNGSLVPAAPTRVTDTRDLYREEMNLGTDGGRLSANTTKTLVLAGQRGIPANVSAVSINLTIVFPVADGSVTVWGCGAQPDVESITYPANKVMANGVQVKLSAGGAICVRTTTDTHLVIDVTGWWN
;
A
#
# COMPACT_ATOMS: atom_id res chain seq x y z
N MET A 1 -27.21 -27.98 77.23
CA MET A 1 -27.40 -26.83 76.35
C MET A 1 -26.08 -26.07 76.25
N THR A 2 -25.79 -25.59 75.04
CA THR A 2 -24.86 -24.49 74.67
C THR A 2 -23.35 -24.65 74.80
N ARG A 3 -22.69 -24.38 73.66
CA ARG A 3 -21.31 -24.65 73.26
C ARG A 3 -20.41 -23.44 73.49
N VAL A 4 -19.18 -23.70 73.91
CA VAL A 4 -18.02 -22.80 73.86
C VAL A 4 -17.53 -22.71 72.41
N ARG A 5 -17.29 -21.49 71.90
CA ARG A 5 -16.64 -21.23 70.60
C ARG A 5 -15.31 -20.52 70.83
N ALA A 6 -14.23 -21.15 70.36
CA ALA A 6 -12.91 -20.58 70.21
C ALA A 6 -12.90 -19.51 69.10
N LEU A 7 -12.28 -18.36 69.35
CA LEU A 7 -11.98 -17.35 68.35
C LEU A 7 -10.52 -17.55 67.90
N ILE A 8 -10.33 -18.00 66.66
CA ILE A 8 -9.04 -18.08 65.99
C ILE A 8 -8.69 -16.66 65.52
N ALA A 9 -7.58 -16.11 66.01
CA ALA A 9 -7.00 -14.88 65.49
C ALA A 9 -6.17 -15.21 64.25
N THR A 10 -6.70 -14.91 63.07
CA THR A 10 -5.98 -14.99 61.80
C THR A 10 -5.10 -13.75 61.66
N VAL A 11 -3.78 -13.92 61.65
CA VAL A 11 -2.82 -12.89 61.24
C VAL A 11 -2.97 -12.70 59.74
N ALA A 12 -3.57 -11.59 59.32
CA ALA A 12 -3.62 -11.18 57.92
C ALA A 12 -2.28 -10.53 57.56
N SER A 13 -1.44 -11.27 56.84
CA SER A 13 -0.28 -10.70 56.14
C SER A 13 -0.78 -9.70 55.09
N ALA A 14 -0.51 -8.41 55.30
CA ALA A 14 -0.75 -7.38 54.29
C ALA A 14 0.24 -7.56 53.14
N LEU A 15 -0.20 -8.23 52.07
CA LEU A 15 0.47 -8.18 50.78
C LEU A 15 0.18 -6.79 50.18
N VAL A 16 1.16 -5.88 50.23
CA VAL A 16 1.11 -4.62 49.50
C VAL A 16 1.24 -4.96 48.02
N GLY A 17 0.10 -5.10 47.34
CA GLY A 17 0.05 -5.21 45.88
C GLY A 17 0.53 -3.90 45.27
N VAL A 18 1.63 -3.95 44.51
CA VAL A 18 2.07 -2.86 43.64
C VAL A 18 1.01 -2.71 42.55
N LEU A 19 0.07 -1.79 42.74
CA LEU A 19 -0.86 -1.34 41.71
C LEU A 19 -0.08 -0.52 40.68
N GLY A 20 0.54 -1.19 39.71
CA GLY A 20 1.06 -0.54 38.51
C GLY A 20 -0.10 0.09 37.74
N ILE A 21 0.03 1.37 37.39
CA ILE A 21 -0.92 2.04 36.50
C ILE A 21 -0.70 1.44 35.10
N ALA A 22 -1.70 0.69 34.60
CA ALA A 22 -1.75 0.30 33.19
C ALA A 22 -2.13 1.55 32.38
N VAL A 23 -1.13 2.25 31.84
CA VAL A 23 -1.37 3.35 30.92
C VAL A 23 -1.51 2.75 29.51
N PRO A 24 -2.62 2.95 28.79
CA PRO A 24 -2.71 2.56 27.39
C PRO A 24 -1.64 3.35 26.60
N VAL A 25 -0.84 2.64 25.81
CA VAL A 25 0.04 3.29 24.83
C VAL A 25 -0.86 3.98 23.81
N HIS A 26 -0.81 5.31 23.74
CA HIS A 26 -1.45 6.10 22.69
C HIS A 26 -0.71 5.91 21.36
N ALA A 27 -1.47 5.91 20.26
CA ALA A 27 -1.10 5.99 18.84
C ALA A 27 0.00 5.03 18.33
N VAL A 28 -0.17 4.51 17.13
CA VAL A 28 0.91 3.82 16.39
C VAL A 28 2.05 4.83 16.20
N ASP A 29 3.29 4.42 16.48
CA ASP A 29 4.44 5.27 16.22
C ASP A 29 4.49 5.60 14.71
N PRO A 30 4.99 6.78 14.30
CA PRO A 30 5.08 7.12 12.90
C PRO A 30 5.85 6.04 12.15
N VAL A 31 5.23 5.44 11.12
CA VAL A 31 5.94 4.51 10.25
C VAL A 31 6.90 5.35 9.40
N PRO A 32 8.23 5.25 9.62
CA PRO A 32 9.17 6.04 8.83
C PRO A 32 9.08 5.65 7.35
N PRO A 33 9.27 6.60 6.42
CA PRO A 33 9.39 6.26 5.00
C PRO A 33 10.55 5.30 4.79
N PHE A 34 10.39 4.40 3.82
CA PHE A 34 11.43 3.42 3.49
C PHE A 34 12.74 4.08 3.07
N ILE A 35 13.85 3.45 3.44
CA ILE A 35 15.20 3.82 3.02
C ILE A 35 15.76 2.77 2.06
N THR A 36 16.40 3.20 0.98
CA THR A 36 17.00 2.31 -0.02
C THR A 36 18.24 1.59 0.54
N PRO A 37 18.69 0.47 -0.05
CA PRO A 37 19.92 -0.21 0.38
C PRO A 37 21.18 0.68 0.39
N ASP A 38 21.21 1.71 -0.47
CA ASP A 38 22.27 2.71 -0.61
C ASP A 38 21.93 4.06 0.04
N ALA A 39 20.92 4.09 0.92
CA ALA A 39 20.47 5.30 1.59
C ALA A 39 21.63 6.07 2.24
N GLN A 40 21.53 7.40 2.20
CA GLN A 40 22.49 8.27 2.86
C GLN A 40 22.49 7.99 4.37
N TRP A 41 23.65 8.20 4.98
CA TRP A 41 23.85 7.85 6.39
C TRP A 41 22.87 8.58 7.31
N LEU A 42 22.58 9.87 7.03
CA LEU A 42 21.71 10.70 7.85
C LEU A 42 20.25 10.25 7.75
N ASP A 43 19.82 9.85 6.54
CA ASP A 43 18.50 9.25 6.32
C ASP A 43 18.36 7.95 7.10
N THR A 44 19.41 7.13 7.14
CA THR A 44 19.42 5.88 7.91
C THR A 44 19.32 6.13 9.42
N VAL A 45 20.08 7.09 9.96
CA VAL A 45 19.97 7.49 11.38
C VAL A 45 18.56 7.98 11.69
N ASN A 46 18.02 8.86 10.86
CA ASN A 46 16.69 9.45 11.07
C ASN A 46 15.56 8.45 10.87
N TYR A 47 15.73 7.43 10.03
CA TYR A 47 14.81 6.30 9.88
C TYR A 47 14.61 5.56 11.20
N TYR A 48 15.71 5.16 11.86
CA TYR A 48 15.64 4.45 13.13
C TYR A 48 15.16 5.32 14.30
N ARG A 49 15.46 6.62 14.27
CA ARG A 49 14.90 7.57 15.23
C ARG A 49 13.39 7.72 15.07
N ALA A 50 12.91 7.91 13.84
CA ALA A 50 11.49 8.00 13.55
C ALA A 50 10.74 6.69 13.89
N MET A 51 11.35 5.52 13.66
CA MET A 51 10.84 4.22 14.11
C MET A 51 10.60 4.15 15.63
N ALA A 52 11.35 4.92 16.43
CA ALA A 52 11.18 5.02 17.87
C ALA A 52 10.36 6.24 18.32
N GLY A 53 9.65 6.90 17.38
CA GLY A 53 8.84 8.09 17.66
C GLY A 53 9.64 9.37 17.91
N LEU A 54 10.93 9.41 17.56
CA LEU A 54 11.82 10.54 17.81
C LEU A 54 11.95 11.47 16.60
N GLY A 55 12.17 12.75 16.88
CA GLY A 55 12.48 13.75 15.85
C GLY A 55 13.85 13.52 15.19
N PRO A 56 14.03 14.00 13.95
CA PRO A 56 15.28 13.85 13.22
C PRO A 56 16.42 14.65 13.86
N VAL A 57 17.65 14.16 13.67
CA VAL A 57 18.90 14.89 13.94
C VAL A 57 19.43 15.54 12.67
N VAL A 58 20.30 16.53 12.85
CA VAL A 58 21.01 17.21 11.75
C VAL A 58 22.51 16.91 11.79
N GLU A 59 23.15 16.98 10.62
CA GLU A 59 24.59 16.82 10.49
C GLU A 59 25.36 18.06 11.00
N ASN A 60 26.47 17.82 11.70
CA ASN A 60 27.57 18.75 11.83
C ASN A 60 28.75 18.29 10.97
N ALA A 61 29.00 18.99 9.86
CA ALA A 61 30.01 18.60 8.89
C ALA A 61 31.44 18.55 9.46
N SER A 62 31.77 19.41 10.44
CA SER A 62 33.08 19.37 11.11
C SER A 62 33.24 18.13 11.97
N TRP A 63 32.16 17.65 12.60
CA TRP A 63 32.17 16.40 13.35
C TRP A 63 32.23 15.20 12.43
N SER A 64 31.53 15.24 11.28
CA SER A 64 31.64 14.22 10.22
C SER A 64 33.09 14.08 9.71
N ALA A 65 33.80 15.19 9.51
CA ALA A 65 35.21 15.16 9.13
C ALA A 65 36.09 14.51 10.22
N GLY A 66 35.86 14.83 11.50
CA GLY A 66 36.53 14.17 12.62
C GLY A 66 36.23 12.67 12.68
N ALA A 67 34.97 12.29 12.52
CA ALA A 67 34.53 10.89 12.49
C ALA A 67 35.17 10.11 11.32
N ALA A 68 35.41 10.76 10.18
CA ALA A 68 36.10 10.14 9.04
C ALA A 68 37.59 9.90 9.35
N ASN A 69 38.24 10.86 10.03
CA ASN A 69 39.61 10.69 10.51
C ASN A 69 39.71 9.52 11.48
N HIS A 70 38.81 9.43 12.46
CA HIS A 70 38.77 8.33 13.43
C HIS A 70 38.53 6.97 12.78
N SER A 71 37.61 6.94 11.81
CA SER A 71 37.35 5.74 11.01
C SER A 71 38.60 5.25 10.30
N CYS A 72 39.42 6.15 9.75
CA CYS A 72 40.71 5.79 9.15
C CYS A 72 41.74 5.36 10.18
N TYR A 73 41.80 6.01 11.35
CA TYR A 73 42.70 5.66 12.44
C TYR A 73 42.48 4.20 12.88
N MET A 74 41.22 3.76 13.03
CA MET A 74 40.91 2.39 13.41
C MET A 74 41.41 1.34 12.40
N LEU A 75 41.47 1.68 11.11
CA LEU A 75 42.00 0.76 10.09
C LEU A 75 43.50 0.54 10.21
N TYR A 76 44.24 1.49 10.80
CA TYR A 76 45.67 1.36 11.05
C TYR A 76 45.98 0.71 12.41
N ASN A 77 45.19 1.01 13.43
CA ASN A 77 45.56 0.76 14.82
C ASN A 77 44.63 -0.23 15.56
N GLY A 78 43.56 -0.70 14.91
CA GLY A 78 42.55 -1.56 15.53
C GLY A 78 41.34 -0.78 16.07
N ILE A 79 40.31 -1.51 16.51
CA ILE A 79 39.06 -0.93 17.01
C ILE A 79 39.31 -0.28 18.36
N SER A 80 39.00 1.00 18.49
CA SER A 80 39.14 1.78 19.71
C SER A 80 38.19 2.98 19.66
N HIS A 81 37.82 3.53 20.80
CA HIS A 81 37.24 4.87 20.88
C HIS A 81 38.31 5.96 21.01
N ASP A 82 39.47 5.63 21.60
CA ASP A 82 40.57 6.54 21.84
C ASP A 82 41.60 6.48 20.71
N GLU A 83 42.16 7.63 20.35
CA GLU A 83 43.37 7.70 19.54
C GLU A 83 44.61 8.02 20.39
N ILE A 84 45.74 7.44 20.04
CA ILE A 84 47.01 7.64 20.74
C ILE A 84 47.85 8.67 19.96
N PRO A 85 48.20 9.82 20.55
CA PRO A 85 49.04 10.81 19.88
C PRO A 85 50.35 10.20 19.35
N GLY A 86 50.68 10.50 18.10
CA GLY A 86 51.86 10.00 17.41
C GLY A 86 51.67 8.69 16.63
N TYR A 87 50.52 8.02 16.77
CA TYR A 87 50.20 6.84 15.96
C TYR A 87 49.71 7.27 14.56
N THR A 88 49.88 6.38 13.58
CA THR A 88 49.48 6.64 12.19
C THR A 88 47.99 6.97 12.10
N GLY A 89 47.68 8.10 11.46
CA GLY A 89 46.30 8.56 11.28
C GLY A 89 45.72 9.36 12.44
N TYR A 90 46.50 9.60 13.51
CA TYR A 90 46.04 10.40 14.66
C TYR A 90 45.60 11.81 14.24
N THR A 91 44.44 12.25 14.71
CA THR A 91 44.02 13.65 14.67
C THR A 91 43.25 14.01 15.95
N SER A 92 43.43 15.23 16.47
CA SER A 92 42.67 15.68 17.64
C SER A 92 41.15 15.67 17.40
N SER A 93 40.71 15.96 16.17
CA SER A 93 39.29 15.87 15.78
C SER A 93 38.76 14.44 15.73
N GLY A 94 39.62 13.47 15.38
CA GLY A 94 39.28 12.06 15.29
C GLY A 94 39.18 11.44 16.68
N ASP A 95 40.15 11.72 17.54
CA ASP A 95 40.12 11.34 18.95
C ASP A 95 38.84 11.82 19.66
N LEU A 96 38.47 13.09 19.46
CA LEU A 96 37.22 13.63 19.98
C LEU A 96 35.97 12.94 19.41
N ALA A 97 35.98 12.56 18.13
CA ALA A 97 34.85 11.89 17.49
C ALA A 97 34.69 10.45 17.98
N GLY A 98 35.78 9.70 18.11
CA GLY A 98 35.79 8.33 18.65
C GLY A 98 35.31 8.27 20.09
N ASN A 99 35.81 9.17 20.94
CA ASN A 99 35.38 9.32 22.33
C ASN A 99 33.90 9.70 22.50
N SER A 100 33.30 10.29 21.47
CA SER A 100 31.92 10.81 21.50
C SER A 100 30.93 9.97 20.69
N GLY A 101 31.35 8.84 20.14
CA GLY A 101 30.58 8.17 19.09
C GLY A 101 30.54 6.66 19.18
N ASN A 102 29.59 6.09 18.44
CA ASN A 102 29.59 4.68 18.08
C ASN A 102 30.71 4.42 17.07
N VAL A 103 31.45 3.32 17.24
CA VAL A 103 32.53 2.92 16.32
C VAL A 103 32.30 1.52 15.80
N ALA A 104 32.65 1.27 14.54
CA ALA A 104 32.56 -0.05 13.93
C ALA A 104 33.61 -0.22 12.84
N VAL A 105 33.94 -1.48 12.57
CA VAL A 105 34.81 -1.88 11.47
C VAL A 105 34.25 -3.11 10.77
N SER A 106 34.67 -3.30 9.53
CA SER A 106 34.34 -4.43 8.69
C SER A 106 35.58 -4.89 7.94
N SER A 107 35.74 -6.22 7.80
CA SER A 107 36.79 -6.82 6.98
C SER A 107 36.46 -6.73 5.48
N ALA A 108 35.20 -6.46 5.14
CA ALA A 108 34.78 -6.18 3.78
C ALA A 108 35.13 -4.74 3.40
N TYR A 109 35.75 -4.58 2.24
CA TYR A 109 35.98 -3.26 1.64
C TYR A 109 34.65 -2.67 1.15
N GLY A 110 34.46 -1.36 1.31
CA GLY A 110 33.31 -0.65 0.72
C GLY A 110 31.97 -0.94 1.43
N THR A 111 31.98 -1.44 2.66
CA THR A 111 30.75 -1.60 3.48
C THR A 111 29.95 -0.28 3.50
N SER A 112 28.65 -0.32 3.26
CA SER A 112 27.84 0.90 3.17
C SER A 112 27.71 1.59 4.53
N ALA A 113 27.42 2.90 4.52
CA ALA A 113 27.13 3.62 5.76
C ALA A 113 25.92 3.01 6.49
N ARG A 114 24.90 2.64 5.73
CA ARG A 114 23.72 1.94 6.24
C ARG A 114 24.10 0.66 6.99
N SER A 115 24.93 -0.21 6.42
CA SER A 115 25.32 -1.46 7.08
C SER A 115 26.04 -1.24 8.42
N HIS A 116 26.88 -0.20 8.53
CA HIS A 116 27.51 0.17 9.80
C HIS A 116 26.47 0.68 10.83
N ILE A 117 25.50 1.49 10.39
CA ILE A 117 24.44 2.00 11.26
C ILE A 117 23.51 0.86 11.71
N GLU A 118 23.12 -0.03 10.81
CA GLU A 118 22.30 -1.20 11.15
C GLU A 118 23.02 -2.14 12.12
N LEU A 119 24.34 -2.32 11.98
CA LEU A 119 25.14 -3.05 12.96
C LEU A 119 25.00 -2.43 14.36
N TRP A 120 25.15 -1.11 14.50
CA TRP A 120 24.93 -0.43 15.77
C TRP A 120 23.50 -0.58 16.30
N MET A 121 22.50 -0.58 15.41
CA MET A 121 21.11 -0.79 15.81
C MET A 121 20.80 -2.24 16.24
N THR A 122 21.65 -3.22 15.90
CA THR A 122 21.52 -4.59 16.42
C THR A 122 22.11 -4.80 17.82
N GLY A 123 22.89 -3.83 18.33
CA GLY A 123 23.49 -3.84 19.67
C GLY A 123 22.81 -2.83 20.59
N PRO A 124 22.32 -3.21 21.79
CA PRO A 124 21.57 -2.31 22.65
C PRO A 124 22.37 -1.07 23.07
N PHE A 125 23.66 -1.19 23.36
CA PHE A 125 24.43 -0.07 23.89
C PHE A 125 24.68 1.03 22.85
N HIS A 126 25.01 0.65 21.62
CA HIS A 126 25.16 1.58 20.51
C HIS A 126 23.80 2.14 20.05
N ALA A 127 22.76 1.31 19.97
CA ALA A 127 21.42 1.74 19.59
C ALA A 127 20.88 2.81 20.55
N ILE A 128 21.07 2.65 21.87
CA ILE A 128 20.64 3.64 22.87
C ILE A 128 21.21 5.03 22.57
N GLY A 129 22.48 5.12 22.14
CA GLY A 129 23.09 6.40 21.77
C GLY A 129 22.34 7.12 20.63
N VAL A 130 21.93 6.37 19.60
CA VAL A 130 21.15 6.88 18.45
C VAL A 130 19.73 7.28 18.86
N LEU A 131 19.14 6.55 19.82
CA LEU A 131 17.76 6.69 20.28
C LEU A 131 17.57 7.68 21.44
N ARG A 132 18.60 8.46 21.78
CA ARG A 132 18.45 9.51 22.82
C ARG A 132 17.47 10.60 22.37
N TYR A 133 16.52 10.88 23.24
CA TYR A 133 15.47 11.89 23.01
C TYR A 133 16.04 13.31 22.84
N ASN A 134 17.12 13.62 23.56
CA ASN A 134 17.75 14.93 23.55
C ASN A 134 18.91 15.06 22.56
N LEU A 135 19.16 14.04 21.72
CA LEU A 135 20.13 14.14 20.64
C LEU A 135 19.55 14.99 19.50
N ALA A 136 20.24 16.08 19.15
CA ALA A 136 19.82 17.01 18.10
C ALA A 136 20.79 17.08 16.91
N THR A 137 22.09 16.86 17.18
CA THR A 137 23.14 16.99 16.17
C THR A 137 24.08 15.79 16.22
N VAL A 138 24.51 15.32 15.05
CA VAL A 138 25.40 14.16 14.90
C VAL A 138 26.48 14.44 13.86
N GLY A 139 27.56 13.66 13.86
CA GLY A 139 28.55 13.65 12.79
C GLY A 139 28.89 12.23 12.41
N PHE A 140 28.91 11.91 11.12
CA PHE A 140 29.23 10.57 10.63
C PHE A 140 30.39 10.62 9.67
N GLY A 141 31.32 9.69 9.82
CA GLY A 141 32.40 9.53 8.88
C GLY A 141 32.71 8.07 8.67
N LYS A 142 33.14 7.76 7.46
CA LYS A 142 33.50 6.42 7.02
C LYS A 142 34.83 6.47 6.28
N CYS A 143 35.66 5.45 6.46
CA CYS A 143 36.91 5.27 5.75
C CYS A 143 37.00 3.85 5.17
N ASP A 144 37.45 3.71 3.92
CA ASP A 144 37.76 2.42 3.31
C ASP A 144 39.23 2.37 2.87
N LYS A 145 39.91 1.24 3.13
CA LYS A 145 41.27 0.98 2.68
C LYS A 145 41.44 -0.49 2.29
N THR A 146 41.93 -0.74 1.07
CA THR A 146 42.19 -2.10 0.58
C THR A 146 43.45 -2.74 1.20
N THR A 147 44.37 -1.90 1.69
CA THR A 147 45.72 -2.27 2.15
C THR A 147 45.82 -2.57 3.64
N THR A 148 44.76 -2.30 4.42
CA THR A 148 44.72 -2.57 5.86
C THR A 148 44.11 -3.94 6.14
N SER A 149 44.56 -4.59 7.22
CA SER A 149 44.14 -5.93 7.65
C SER A 149 44.15 -5.99 9.19
N PRO A 150 43.16 -6.64 9.84
CA PRO A 150 42.05 -7.40 9.24
C PRO A 150 40.90 -6.51 8.73
N TRP A 151 40.90 -5.22 9.05
CA TRP A 151 39.80 -4.29 8.75
C TRP A 151 40.06 -3.48 7.49
N ARG A 152 39.02 -3.34 6.66
CA ARG A 152 39.07 -2.66 5.36
C ARG A 152 38.04 -1.56 5.19
N SER A 153 37.08 -1.47 6.11
CA SER A 153 36.10 -0.39 6.21
C SER A 153 35.89 -0.05 7.69
N GLY A 154 35.92 1.23 8.03
CA GLY A 154 35.68 1.75 9.38
C GLY A 154 34.63 2.84 9.34
N ALA A 155 33.84 2.96 10.41
CA ALA A 155 32.83 3.99 10.56
C ALA A 155 32.77 4.52 12.00
N THR A 156 32.45 5.80 12.13
CA THR A 156 32.25 6.49 13.40
C THR A 156 31.02 7.39 13.30
N LEU A 157 30.14 7.32 14.29
CA LEU A 157 28.97 8.18 14.42
C LEU A 157 28.97 8.85 15.78
N ASP A 158 29.17 10.15 15.81
CA ASP A 158 29.08 10.96 17.02
C ASP A 158 27.63 11.07 17.50
N VAL A 159 27.37 10.57 18.71
CA VAL A 159 26.04 10.52 19.33
C VAL A 159 26.03 11.14 20.72
N ILE A 160 27.08 11.88 21.09
CA ILE A 160 27.26 12.44 22.43
C ILE A 160 27.39 13.96 22.40
N ARG A 161 28.19 14.55 21.50
CA ARG A 161 28.44 16.01 21.54
C ARG A 161 27.21 16.85 21.19
N GLY A 162 26.25 16.29 20.46
CA GLY A 162 25.01 16.98 20.08
C GLY A 162 23.82 16.74 21.00
N LEU A 163 24.06 16.25 22.22
CA LEU A 163 23.02 16.18 23.25
C LEU A 163 22.65 17.57 23.75
N THR A 164 21.36 17.81 23.91
CA THR A 164 20.79 19.09 24.34
C THR A 164 20.17 18.99 25.74
N SER A 165 19.90 20.14 26.36
CA SER A 165 19.12 20.21 27.60
C SER A 165 17.63 20.16 27.27
N GLN A 166 17.09 18.96 27.08
CA GLN A 166 15.64 18.73 26.97
C GLN A 166 15.14 17.90 28.16
N PRO A 167 13.90 18.13 28.63
CA PRO A 167 13.30 17.27 29.63
C PRO A 167 13.06 15.87 29.06
N ARG A 168 13.19 14.85 29.92
CA ARG A 168 12.89 13.47 29.54
C ARG A 168 11.40 13.31 29.18
N PRO A 169 11.05 12.56 28.11
CA PRO A 169 9.67 12.31 27.75
C PRO A 169 8.88 11.62 28.87
N SER A 170 7.58 11.92 28.97
CA SER A 170 6.66 11.25 29.90
C SER A 170 6.21 9.87 29.41
N THR A 171 6.45 9.55 28.15
CA THR A 171 6.19 8.27 27.50
C THR A 171 7.51 7.51 27.29
N PRO A 172 7.49 6.17 27.36
CA PRO A 172 8.65 5.36 27.00
C PRO A 172 9.04 5.56 25.54
N ILE A 173 10.33 5.45 25.24
CA ILE A 173 10.86 5.33 23.87
C ILE A 173 11.12 3.85 23.62
N LEU A 174 10.56 3.32 22.53
CA LEU A 174 10.54 1.89 22.24
C LEU A 174 11.27 1.61 20.93
N PHE A 175 12.08 0.55 20.91
CA PHE A 175 12.75 0.10 19.69
C PHE A 175 12.78 -1.42 19.58
N PRO A 176 12.29 -2.02 18.48
CA PRO A 176 11.44 -1.39 17.46
C PRO A 176 10.19 -0.75 18.09
N GLY A 177 9.73 0.36 17.52
CA GLY A 177 8.61 1.14 18.06
C GLY A 177 7.25 0.45 17.89
N ASN A 178 6.26 0.96 18.59
CA ASN A 178 4.90 0.40 18.63
C ASN A 178 4.21 0.48 17.26
N GLY A 179 3.86 -0.68 16.71
CA GLY A 179 3.24 -0.85 15.40
C GLY A 179 4.19 -0.66 14.21
N THR A 180 5.50 -0.54 14.45
CA THR A 180 6.49 -0.37 13.38
C THR A 180 6.98 -1.69 12.79
N THR A 181 7.61 -1.63 11.62
CA THR A 181 8.25 -2.77 10.96
C THR A 181 9.76 -2.59 10.93
N THR A 182 10.51 -3.57 11.45
CA THR A 182 11.98 -3.60 11.40
C THR A 182 12.47 -4.68 10.44
N ASN A 183 13.59 -4.40 9.78
CA ASN A 183 14.34 -5.37 8.98
C ASN A 183 15.39 -6.13 9.80
N LEU A 184 15.68 -5.67 11.02
CA LEU A 184 16.66 -6.29 11.89
C LEU A 184 15.99 -7.45 12.64
N SER A 185 16.68 -8.59 12.74
CA SER A 185 16.11 -9.81 13.34
C SER A 185 17.00 -10.46 14.38
N ARG A 186 18.28 -10.07 14.48
CA ARG A 186 19.25 -10.70 15.36
C ARG A 186 20.27 -9.73 15.93
N PHE A 187 20.82 -10.07 17.08
CA PHE A 187 22.06 -9.49 17.59
C PHE A 187 23.23 -9.95 16.70
N VAL A 188 24.15 -9.04 16.38
CA VAL A 188 25.34 -9.36 15.58
C VAL A 188 26.59 -9.39 16.45
N THR A 189 27.01 -8.22 16.95
CA THR A 189 28.13 -8.08 17.86
C THR A 189 28.10 -6.72 18.55
N GLU A 190 28.67 -6.63 19.75
CA GLU A 190 28.81 -5.39 20.51
C GLU A 190 29.87 -5.55 21.61
N SER A 191 30.54 -4.46 21.95
CA SER A 191 31.44 -4.38 23.11
C SER A 191 31.04 -3.19 24.00
N PRO A 192 30.84 -3.36 25.32
CA PRO A 192 30.84 -4.63 26.05
C PRO A 192 29.75 -5.58 25.53
N ASN A 193 29.96 -6.90 25.65
CA ASN A 193 29.02 -7.89 25.13
C ASN A 193 27.76 -7.99 26.02
N PRO A 194 26.55 -7.61 25.55
CA PRO A 194 25.33 -7.69 26.35
C PRO A 194 24.97 -9.13 26.73
N LEU A 195 25.34 -10.11 25.91
CA LEU A 195 25.06 -11.53 26.16
C LEU A 195 25.84 -12.10 27.35
N SER A 196 26.89 -11.41 27.81
CA SER A 196 27.63 -11.80 29.02
C SER A 196 26.80 -11.69 30.30
N TYR A 197 25.69 -10.94 30.26
CA TYR A 197 24.73 -10.80 31.37
C TYR A 197 23.53 -11.74 31.24
N CYS A 198 23.49 -12.56 30.19
CA CYS A 198 22.43 -13.54 29.96
C CYS A 198 22.83 -14.95 30.44
N PRO A 199 21.85 -15.82 30.72
CA PRO A 199 22.12 -17.25 30.91
C PRO A 199 22.85 -17.86 29.69
N SER A 200 23.41 -19.06 29.86
CA SER A 200 24.03 -19.77 28.75
C SER A 200 23.04 -20.08 27.61
N GLY A 201 23.54 -20.15 26.37
CA GLY A 201 22.73 -20.54 25.20
C GLY A 201 22.17 -19.39 24.35
N TYR A 202 22.67 -18.16 24.51
CA TYR A 202 22.25 -16.99 23.72
C TYR A 202 23.15 -16.71 22.50
N SER A 203 23.92 -17.68 22.00
CA SER A 203 24.81 -17.50 20.84
C SER A 203 24.07 -17.18 19.53
N GLY A 204 22.77 -17.49 19.45
CA GLY A 204 21.90 -17.16 18.32
C GLY A 204 20.91 -16.04 18.62
N ALA A 205 21.22 -15.15 19.57
CA ALA A 205 20.30 -14.14 20.09
C ALA A 205 19.59 -13.32 19.00
N GLY A 206 18.30 -13.10 19.22
CA GLY A 206 17.45 -12.23 18.41
C GLY A 206 17.78 -10.76 18.57
N LEU A 207 17.09 -9.92 17.79
CA LEU A 207 17.23 -8.47 17.89
C LEU A 207 16.92 -8.03 19.33
N PRO A 208 17.85 -7.37 20.02
CA PRO A 208 17.59 -6.77 21.31
C PRO A 208 16.50 -5.69 21.20
N VAL A 209 15.41 -5.86 21.94
CA VAL A 209 14.29 -4.93 22.00
C VAL A 209 14.51 -3.97 23.18
N ILE A 210 14.42 -2.67 22.95
CA ILE A 210 14.79 -1.63 23.90
C ILE A 210 13.56 -0.87 24.37
N ALA A 211 13.48 -0.63 25.68
CA ALA A 211 12.56 0.31 26.29
C ALA A 211 13.34 1.31 27.16
N MET A 212 13.34 2.60 26.77
CA MET A 212 13.90 3.68 27.58
C MET A 212 12.78 4.35 28.36
N MET A 213 12.80 4.19 29.68
CA MET A 213 11.71 4.62 30.55
C MET A 213 11.81 6.09 30.94
N PRO A 214 10.66 6.75 31.21
CA PRO A 214 10.63 8.06 31.86
C PRO A 214 11.30 8.02 33.24
N GLU A 215 11.04 6.95 34.00
CA GLU A 215 11.54 6.77 35.37
C GLU A 215 12.83 5.96 35.43
N SER A 216 13.64 6.19 36.47
CA SER A 216 14.81 5.38 36.78
C SER A 216 14.44 3.92 36.97
N VAL A 217 15.19 2.97 36.40
CA VAL A 217 14.87 1.54 36.48
C VAL A 217 15.68 0.87 37.59
N SER A 218 15.01 0.51 38.69
CA SER A 218 15.61 -0.22 39.82
C SER A 218 15.50 -1.74 39.67
N TRP A 219 14.42 -2.20 39.03
CA TRP A 219 14.23 -3.58 38.58
C TRP A 219 13.38 -3.58 37.32
N ALA A 220 13.55 -4.62 36.49
CA ALA A 220 12.72 -4.87 35.32
C ALA A 220 12.50 -6.37 35.09
N THR A 221 11.31 -6.72 34.61
CA THR A 221 10.97 -8.02 34.03
C THR A 221 10.36 -7.82 32.66
N ALA A 222 10.49 -8.81 31.77
CA ALA A 222 9.88 -8.74 30.45
C ALA A 222 9.36 -10.09 29.98
N SER A 223 8.40 -10.05 29.07
CA SER A 223 7.92 -11.19 28.29
C SER A 223 7.77 -10.79 26.82
N MET A 224 7.90 -11.78 25.93
CA MET A 224 7.77 -11.59 24.49
C MET A 224 7.09 -12.81 23.86
N SER A 225 6.22 -12.54 22.88
CA SER A 225 5.58 -13.56 22.05
C SER A 225 5.63 -13.16 20.58
N GLY A 226 5.79 -14.13 19.69
CA GLY A 226 5.80 -13.93 18.24
C GLY A 226 4.88 -14.93 17.51
N PRO A 227 5.07 -15.12 16.19
CA PRO A 227 4.26 -16.03 15.38
C PRO A 227 4.24 -17.48 15.89
N GLY A 228 5.32 -17.92 16.54
CA GLY A 228 5.44 -19.25 17.15
C GLY A 228 4.97 -19.34 18.60
N GLY A 229 4.35 -18.29 19.16
CA GLY A 229 3.95 -18.21 20.56
C GLY A 229 4.99 -17.54 21.47
N ALA A 230 4.96 -17.87 22.76
CA ALA A 230 5.85 -17.29 23.78
C ALA A 230 7.33 -17.66 23.52
N MET A 231 8.23 -16.74 23.83
CA MET A 231 9.68 -16.89 23.57
C MET A 231 10.51 -16.71 24.83
N GLU A 232 11.63 -17.43 24.89
CA GLU A 232 12.65 -17.25 25.94
C GLU A 232 13.41 -15.94 25.70
N THR A 233 13.52 -15.12 26.74
CA THR A 233 14.20 -13.82 26.70
C THR A 233 15.12 -13.61 27.89
N CYS A 234 16.13 -12.78 27.69
CA CYS A 234 17.05 -12.27 28.71
C CYS A 234 16.80 -10.77 28.86
N THR A 235 16.47 -10.31 30.07
CA THR A 235 16.22 -8.89 30.35
C THR A 235 17.40 -8.29 31.08
N ILE A 236 18.05 -7.30 30.48
CA ILE A 236 19.17 -6.55 31.07
C ILE A 236 18.79 -5.09 31.32
N TYR A 237 19.25 -4.55 32.42
CA TYR A 237 19.06 -3.17 32.87
C TYR A 237 20.21 -2.79 33.82
N GLY A 238 20.26 -1.55 34.30
CA GLY A 238 21.40 -1.09 35.11
C GLY A 238 21.63 -1.90 36.41
N GLY A 239 20.59 -2.47 37.00
CA GLY A 239 20.67 -3.22 38.26
C GLY A 239 21.31 -4.61 38.14
N ASN A 240 21.35 -5.21 36.95
CA ASN A 240 21.94 -6.53 36.71
C ASN A 240 23.12 -6.53 35.72
N THR A 241 23.70 -5.35 35.49
CA THR A 241 24.87 -5.14 34.62
C THR A 241 26.01 -4.46 35.37
N SER A 242 27.17 -4.31 34.72
CA SER A 242 28.38 -3.73 35.32
C SER A 242 29.12 -2.79 34.35
N GLY A 243 30.10 -2.03 34.86
CA GLY A 243 30.97 -1.18 34.04
C GLY A 243 30.22 -0.22 33.10
N THR A 244 30.70 -0.13 31.86
CA THR A 244 30.13 0.72 30.80
C THR A 244 28.69 0.35 30.45
N ALA A 245 28.35 -0.95 30.42
CA ALA A 245 26.98 -1.40 30.17
C ALA A 245 26.01 -0.81 31.19
N ARG A 246 26.36 -0.87 32.48
CA ARG A 246 25.56 -0.27 33.55
C ARG A 246 25.45 1.25 33.41
N ALA A 247 26.54 1.92 33.04
CA ALA A 247 26.54 3.38 32.87
C ALA A 247 25.57 3.82 31.76
N ILE A 248 25.58 3.13 30.62
CA ILE A 248 24.68 3.40 29.48
C ILE A 248 23.23 3.15 29.88
N LEU A 249 22.93 1.97 30.44
CA LEU A 249 21.56 1.60 30.82
C LEU A 249 20.98 2.54 31.89
N ASN A 250 21.78 2.96 32.88
CA ASN A 250 21.35 3.91 33.89
C ASN A 250 21.19 5.34 33.36
N GLY A 251 22.10 5.79 32.49
CA GLY A 251 22.04 7.15 31.94
C GLY A 251 20.75 7.41 31.15
N ASP A 252 20.24 6.37 30.49
CA ASP A 252 19.11 6.45 29.59
C ASP A 252 17.84 5.75 30.13
N ASN A 253 17.84 5.29 31.39
CA ASN A 253 16.76 4.48 31.99
C ASN A 253 16.33 3.30 31.10
N ALA A 254 17.30 2.68 30.46
CA ALA A 254 17.08 1.70 29.41
C ALA A 254 16.99 0.28 29.95
N ILE A 255 16.11 -0.49 29.33
CA ILE A 255 15.95 -1.94 29.49
C ILE A 255 16.13 -2.55 28.11
N SER A 256 16.90 -3.63 28.02
CA SER A 256 17.04 -4.42 26.80
C SER A 256 16.53 -5.84 27.04
N VAL A 257 15.57 -6.24 26.20
CA VAL A 257 14.95 -7.57 26.17
C VAL A 257 15.55 -8.31 24.98
N ILE A 258 16.38 -9.30 25.25
CA ILE A 258 17.15 -10.04 24.25
C ILE A 258 16.47 -11.40 24.04
N PRO A 259 15.87 -11.68 22.88
CA PRO A 259 15.34 -12.99 22.56
C PRO A 259 16.47 -14.00 22.40
N LYS A 260 16.27 -15.25 22.81
CA LYS A 260 17.31 -16.30 22.71
C LYS A 260 17.68 -16.66 21.27
N TYR A 261 16.74 -16.51 20.34
CA TYR A 261 16.88 -16.86 18.93
C TYR A 261 16.55 -15.68 18.02
N ALA A 262 17.14 -15.68 16.83
CA ALA A 262 16.78 -14.78 15.74
C ALA A 262 15.27 -14.75 15.52
N LEU A 263 14.74 -13.55 15.29
CA LEU A 263 13.33 -13.33 15.05
C LEU A 263 12.97 -13.75 13.61
N SER A 264 11.96 -14.59 13.46
CA SER A 264 11.33 -14.93 12.18
C SER A 264 10.44 -13.77 11.68
N PRO A 265 10.12 -13.71 10.38
CA PRO A 265 9.13 -12.74 9.90
C PRO A 265 7.79 -12.86 10.62
N GLY A 266 7.17 -11.73 10.96
CA GLY A 266 5.84 -11.66 11.58
C GLY A 266 5.73 -10.68 12.75
N VAL A 267 4.58 -10.69 13.41
CA VAL A 267 4.24 -9.74 14.49
C VAL A 267 4.70 -10.27 15.84
N TYR A 268 5.34 -9.41 16.61
CA TYR A 268 5.79 -9.65 17.97
C TYR A 268 5.07 -8.73 18.94
N THR A 269 4.80 -9.23 20.14
CA THR A 269 4.29 -8.45 21.27
C THR A 269 5.28 -8.55 22.42
N VAL A 270 5.63 -7.41 23.00
CA VAL A 270 6.58 -7.30 24.11
C VAL A 270 5.89 -6.62 25.28
N THR A 271 6.10 -7.15 26.48
CA THR A 271 5.66 -6.52 27.73
C THR A 271 6.85 -6.34 28.65
N VAL A 272 7.10 -5.12 29.10
CA VAL A 272 8.14 -4.77 30.08
C VAL A 272 7.47 -4.21 31.32
N THR A 273 7.83 -4.73 32.49
CA THR A 273 7.35 -4.24 33.79
C THR A 273 8.52 -3.75 34.64
N THR A 274 8.35 -2.60 35.27
CA THR A 274 9.30 -1.96 36.20
C THR A 274 8.60 -1.62 37.51
N GLN A 275 9.32 -1.03 38.47
CA GLN A 275 8.70 -0.51 39.70
C GLN A 275 7.64 0.57 39.44
N ALA A 276 7.71 1.28 38.31
CA ALA A 276 6.83 2.42 38.03
C ALA A 276 5.63 2.03 37.16
N ARG A 277 5.84 1.19 36.13
CA ARG A 277 4.81 0.89 35.11
C ARG A 277 5.06 -0.43 34.38
N THR A 278 3.99 -0.92 33.77
CA THR A 278 3.99 -1.96 32.74
C THR A 278 3.71 -1.33 31.38
N VAL A 279 4.51 -1.68 30.38
CA VAL A 279 4.40 -1.20 29.00
C VAL A 279 4.29 -2.40 28.09
N THR A 280 3.25 -2.43 27.26
CA THR A 280 3.03 -3.48 26.24
C THR A 280 2.93 -2.83 24.87
N TRP A 281 3.65 -3.35 23.89
CA TRP A 281 3.62 -2.88 22.51
C TRP A 281 3.86 -4.02 21.54
N SER A 282 3.60 -3.78 20.26
CA SER A 282 3.90 -4.73 19.19
C SER A 282 4.78 -4.12 18.11
N PHE A 283 5.46 -4.97 17.35
CA PHE A 283 6.20 -4.59 16.14
C PHE A 283 6.24 -5.77 15.16
N THR A 284 6.50 -5.49 13.90
CA THR A 284 6.65 -6.51 12.85
C THR A 284 8.13 -6.69 12.51
N VAL A 285 8.59 -7.94 12.38
CA VAL A 285 9.85 -8.26 11.71
C VAL A 285 9.55 -8.62 10.27
N ASP A 286 10.19 -7.92 9.35
CA ASP A 286 10.16 -8.24 7.92
C ASP A 286 11.57 -8.03 7.35
N PRO A 287 12.33 -9.09 7.05
CA PRO A 287 13.65 -8.98 6.43
C PRO A 287 13.63 -8.20 5.10
N MET A 288 12.48 -8.15 4.41
CA MET A 288 12.29 -7.38 3.18
C MET A 288 12.00 -5.90 3.44
N ALA A 289 11.73 -5.48 4.68
CA ALA A 289 11.73 -4.06 5.02
C ALA A 289 13.11 -3.42 4.79
N ALA A 290 14.19 -4.21 4.72
CA ALA A 290 15.53 -3.72 4.39
C ALA A 290 15.59 -3.13 2.97
N THR A 291 14.79 -3.65 2.04
CA THR A 291 14.81 -3.23 0.64
C THR A 291 13.74 -2.19 0.33
N GLY A 292 12.93 -1.77 1.31
CA GLY A 292 11.82 -0.84 1.12
C GLY A 292 10.59 -1.49 0.47
N ILE A 293 10.50 -2.81 0.56
CA ILE A 293 9.56 -3.64 -0.17
C ILE A 293 8.53 -4.17 0.83
N MET A 294 7.37 -3.51 0.97
CA MET A 294 6.25 -4.10 1.75
C MET A 294 5.81 -5.44 1.15
N PRO A 295 5.18 -6.36 1.88
CA PRO A 295 4.35 -7.37 1.24
C PRO A 295 3.33 -6.67 0.35
N ILE A 296 3.25 -7.01 -0.94
CA ILE A 296 2.22 -6.41 -1.80
C ILE A 296 0.88 -7.01 -1.38
N PRO A 297 -0.16 -6.20 -1.14
CA PRO A 297 -1.50 -6.72 -0.90
C PRO A 297 -1.91 -7.72 -1.99
N GLU A 298 -2.45 -8.85 -1.56
CA GLU A 298 -3.08 -9.82 -2.45
C GLU A 298 -4.57 -9.54 -2.57
N ALA A 299 -5.13 -9.89 -3.72
CA ALA A 299 -6.55 -9.74 -3.97
C ALA A 299 -7.30 -10.73 -3.06
N SER A 300 -8.27 -10.22 -2.32
CA SER A 300 -9.08 -11.04 -1.42
C SER A 300 -10.56 -10.87 -1.74
N PRO A 301 -11.37 -11.94 -1.64
CA PRO A 301 -12.81 -11.83 -1.74
C PRO A 301 -13.35 -10.83 -0.73
N ALA A 302 -14.16 -9.90 -1.21
CA ALA A 302 -14.89 -8.94 -0.37
C ALA A 302 -16.33 -9.42 -0.07
N GLY A 303 -16.76 -10.53 -0.66
CA GLY A 303 -18.06 -11.14 -0.47
C GLY A 303 -18.17 -12.50 -1.17
N PRO A 304 -19.30 -13.22 -1.00
CA PRO A 304 -19.54 -14.47 -1.70
C PRO A 304 -19.69 -14.26 -3.21
N ALA A 305 -19.59 -15.35 -3.97
CA ALA A 305 -19.98 -15.36 -5.38
C ALA A 305 -21.45 -14.91 -5.53
N SER A 306 -21.71 -14.09 -6.53
CA SER A 306 -23.02 -13.47 -6.75
C SER A 306 -23.27 -13.21 -8.24
N HIS A 307 -24.54 -13.06 -8.59
CA HIS A 307 -25.01 -12.92 -9.97
C HIS A 307 -25.55 -11.52 -10.22
N PHE A 308 -25.51 -11.08 -11.47
CA PHE A 308 -25.89 -9.72 -11.84
C PHE A 308 -27.41 -9.56 -11.85
N THR A 309 -27.89 -8.37 -11.55
CA THR A 309 -29.27 -7.94 -11.85
C THR A 309 -29.18 -6.57 -12.49
N ALA A 310 -29.61 -6.50 -13.75
CA ALA A 310 -29.66 -5.25 -14.49
C ALA A 310 -30.79 -4.35 -13.97
N VAL A 311 -30.56 -3.03 -13.95
CA VAL A 311 -31.62 -2.04 -13.71
C VAL A 311 -31.56 -0.96 -14.77
N THR A 312 -32.69 -0.31 -15.05
CA THR A 312 -32.68 0.91 -15.87
C THR A 312 -31.71 1.91 -15.24
N PRO A 313 -30.68 2.38 -15.98
CA PRO A 313 -29.67 3.26 -15.41
C PRO A 313 -30.28 4.51 -14.79
N PHE A 314 -29.91 4.82 -13.55
CA PHE A 314 -30.41 5.99 -12.84
C PHE A 314 -29.32 6.68 -12.03
N ARG A 315 -29.48 7.99 -11.83
CA ARG A 315 -28.60 8.76 -10.95
C ARG A 315 -28.90 8.46 -9.49
N PHE A 316 -28.00 7.71 -8.86
CA PHE A 316 -28.12 7.40 -7.44
C PHE A 316 -27.78 8.62 -6.59
N ALA A 317 -26.62 9.23 -6.85
CA ALA A 317 -26.09 10.34 -6.05
C ALA A 317 -25.45 11.44 -6.91
N ASP A 318 -25.60 12.70 -6.49
CA ASP A 318 -25.04 13.87 -7.17
C ASP A 318 -24.65 14.93 -6.14
N SER A 319 -23.35 15.07 -5.87
CA SER A 319 -22.90 16.06 -4.89
C SER A 319 -22.99 17.50 -5.38
N ARG A 320 -23.27 17.75 -6.66
CA ARG A 320 -23.51 19.11 -7.18
C ARG A 320 -24.89 19.62 -6.77
N GLN A 321 -25.82 18.71 -6.52
CA GLN A 321 -27.20 18.99 -6.13
C GLN A 321 -27.50 18.57 -4.68
N ASN A 322 -26.48 18.13 -3.93
CA ASN A 322 -26.62 17.51 -2.62
C ASN A 322 -27.60 16.31 -2.62
N GLN A 323 -27.71 15.60 -3.74
CA GLN A 323 -28.51 14.39 -3.85
C GLN A 323 -27.74 13.24 -3.19
N ARG A 324 -28.20 12.82 -1.99
CA ARG A 324 -27.65 11.75 -1.13
C ARG A 324 -26.25 11.98 -0.56
N ILE A 325 -25.40 12.75 -1.24
CA ILE A 325 -24.03 13.03 -0.83
C ILE A 325 -23.73 14.51 -0.99
N THR A 326 -22.82 15.03 -0.17
CA THR A 326 -22.23 16.36 -0.32
C THR A 326 -20.91 16.29 -1.10
N LYS A 327 -20.31 17.44 -1.40
CA LYS A 327 -18.98 17.53 -2.03
C LYS A 327 -17.93 16.70 -1.26
N LEU A 328 -16.99 16.08 -1.97
CA LEU A 328 -15.90 15.32 -1.34
C LEU A 328 -14.84 16.30 -0.84
N LEU A 329 -14.43 16.15 0.42
CA LEU A 329 -13.31 16.90 1.01
C LEU A 329 -12.00 16.16 0.73
N ALA A 330 -10.92 16.91 0.54
CA ALA A 330 -9.60 16.35 0.24
C ALA A 330 -9.12 15.43 1.37
N GLY A 331 -8.76 14.19 1.02
CA GLY A 331 -8.20 13.19 1.93
C GLY A 331 -9.20 12.58 2.92
N VAL A 332 -10.47 12.99 2.91
CA VAL A 332 -11.48 12.49 3.85
C VAL A 332 -12.34 11.43 3.17
N PRO A 333 -12.28 10.16 3.59
CA PRO A 333 -13.17 9.13 3.08
C PRO A 333 -14.63 9.48 3.36
N LYS A 334 -15.48 9.31 2.34
CA LYS A 334 -16.92 9.44 2.44
C LYS A 334 -17.58 8.08 2.31
N ARG A 335 -18.26 7.67 3.36
CA ARG A 335 -19.07 6.45 3.40
C ARG A 335 -20.46 6.73 2.85
N ILE A 336 -20.94 5.90 1.94
CA ILE A 336 -22.21 6.06 1.21
C ILE A 336 -22.99 4.76 1.32
N LYS A 337 -24.17 4.80 1.95
CA LYS A 337 -25.05 3.64 2.06
C LYS A 337 -25.74 3.36 0.74
N ILE A 338 -25.61 2.12 0.25
CA ILE A 338 -26.15 1.68 -1.05
C ILE A 338 -27.29 0.70 -0.84
N ALA A 339 -27.01 -0.48 -0.25
CA ALA A 339 -27.98 -1.56 -0.11
C ALA A 339 -29.18 -1.14 0.76
N GLY A 340 -30.37 -1.53 0.34
CA GLY A 340 -31.63 -1.17 0.99
C GLY A 340 -32.04 0.30 0.82
N THR A 341 -31.49 1.01 -0.17
CA THR A 341 -31.82 2.41 -0.46
C THR A 341 -32.15 2.62 -1.92
N ALA A 342 -32.92 3.67 -2.25
CA ALA A 342 -33.26 4.02 -3.64
C ALA A 342 -33.94 2.89 -4.46
N GLY A 343 -34.64 1.98 -3.80
CA GLY A 343 -35.26 0.81 -4.45
C GLY A 343 -34.31 -0.38 -4.67
N LEU A 344 -33.04 -0.27 -4.25
CA LEU A 344 -32.07 -1.37 -4.31
C LEU A 344 -32.30 -2.37 -3.17
N PRO A 345 -32.16 -3.69 -3.42
CA PRO A 345 -32.21 -4.73 -2.39
C PRO A 345 -31.19 -4.56 -1.26
N ALA A 346 -31.46 -5.19 -0.11
CA ALA A 346 -30.62 -5.09 1.09
C ALA A 346 -29.47 -6.10 1.12
N ASP A 347 -29.54 -7.16 0.31
CA ASP A 347 -28.60 -8.29 0.22
C ASP A 347 -27.60 -8.17 -0.94
N ILE A 348 -27.46 -6.96 -1.50
CA ILE A 348 -26.46 -6.66 -2.53
C ILE A 348 -25.03 -6.85 -1.98
N THR A 349 -24.18 -7.53 -2.75
CA THR A 349 -22.77 -7.75 -2.45
C THR A 349 -21.84 -6.80 -3.20
N ALA A 350 -22.24 -6.33 -4.38
CA ALA A 350 -21.49 -5.38 -5.19
C ALA A 350 -22.42 -4.55 -6.10
N ILE A 351 -21.97 -3.37 -6.54
CA ILE A 351 -22.69 -2.57 -7.55
C ILE A 351 -21.90 -2.47 -8.84
N SER A 352 -22.61 -2.46 -9.97
CA SER A 352 -22.12 -1.90 -11.22
C SER A 352 -22.56 -0.44 -11.27
N ALA A 353 -21.60 0.46 -11.43
CA ALA A 353 -21.89 1.90 -11.45
C ALA A 353 -20.86 2.67 -12.28
N ASN A 354 -21.30 3.79 -12.82
CA ASN A 354 -20.44 4.82 -13.37
C ASN A 354 -20.18 5.91 -12.34
N PHE A 355 -18.90 6.19 -12.07
CA PHE A 355 -18.47 7.25 -11.16
C PHE A 355 -17.94 8.41 -11.97
N THR A 356 -18.52 9.60 -11.80
CA THR A 356 -18.04 10.82 -12.46
C THR A 356 -17.51 11.81 -11.45
N VAL A 357 -16.22 12.12 -11.53
CA VAL A 357 -15.66 13.30 -10.88
C VAL A 357 -16.00 14.53 -11.69
N ALA A 358 -16.51 15.56 -11.03
CA ALA A 358 -16.88 16.83 -11.64
C ALA A 358 -16.29 18.02 -10.86
N LEU A 359 -15.86 19.04 -11.60
CA LEU A 359 -15.31 20.29 -11.05
C LEU A 359 -14.20 20.06 -9.99
N PRO A 360 -13.19 19.20 -10.24
CA PRO A 360 -12.09 19.01 -9.30
C PRO A 360 -11.22 20.26 -9.21
N THR A 361 -10.70 20.56 -8.03
CA THR A 361 -9.86 21.75 -7.77
C THR A 361 -8.39 21.60 -8.19
N GLY A 362 -7.97 20.41 -8.59
CA GLY A 362 -6.59 20.08 -8.96
C GLY A 362 -6.49 18.68 -9.54
N SER A 363 -5.30 18.28 -9.97
CA SER A 363 -5.05 16.91 -10.42
C SER A 363 -5.09 15.92 -9.26
N GLY A 364 -5.68 14.76 -9.49
CA GLY A 364 -5.87 13.72 -8.48
C GLY A 364 -6.51 12.47 -9.04
N TRP A 365 -7.00 11.63 -8.13
CA TRP A 365 -7.73 10.41 -8.44
C TRP A 365 -8.93 10.24 -7.50
N LEU A 366 -9.84 9.36 -7.87
CA LEU A 366 -10.88 8.85 -6.99
C LEU A 366 -10.57 7.38 -6.69
N THR A 367 -10.70 6.97 -5.44
CA THR A 367 -10.68 5.56 -5.04
C THR A 367 -12.05 5.18 -4.49
N VAL A 368 -12.70 4.17 -5.09
CA VAL A 368 -13.94 3.55 -4.61
C VAL A 368 -13.58 2.18 -4.03
N TYR A 369 -14.06 1.86 -2.83
CA TYR A 369 -13.70 0.62 -2.13
C TYR A 369 -14.77 0.19 -1.11
N ASN A 370 -14.62 -1.01 -0.54
CA ASN A 370 -15.56 -1.65 0.40
C ASN A 370 -15.45 -1.16 1.85
N CYS A 371 -15.06 0.10 2.09
CA CYS A 371 -14.94 0.66 3.44
C CYS A 371 -14.01 -0.09 4.41
N SER A 372 -12.96 -0.77 3.91
CA SER A 372 -11.87 -1.26 4.75
C SER A 372 -11.22 -0.13 5.56
N ASP A 373 -10.57 -0.47 6.68
CA ASP A 373 -9.94 0.54 7.57
C ASP A 373 -8.90 1.41 6.84
N THR A 374 -8.19 0.81 5.88
CA THR A 374 -7.25 1.49 4.99
C THR A 374 -7.81 1.54 3.58
N ALA A 375 -7.85 2.73 2.98
CA ALA A 375 -8.19 2.88 1.57
C ALA A 375 -7.12 2.21 0.68
N PRO A 376 -7.49 1.43 -0.34
CA PRO A 376 -6.53 0.85 -1.27
C PRO A 376 -5.74 1.92 -2.05
N THR A 377 -4.56 1.54 -2.53
CA THR A 377 -3.75 2.41 -3.41
C THR A 377 -4.27 2.43 -4.86
N ALA A 378 -5.26 1.60 -5.18
CA ALA A 378 -5.93 1.53 -6.48
C ALA A 378 -6.72 2.81 -6.76
N SER A 379 -6.59 3.34 -7.98
CA SER A 379 -7.45 4.42 -8.46
C SER A 379 -8.60 3.83 -9.25
N THR A 380 -9.81 4.36 -9.04
CA THR A 380 -10.98 4.12 -9.91
C THR A 380 -10.89 5.02 -11.14
N LEU A 381 -10.55 6.29 -10.98
CA LEU A 381 -10.35 7.21 -12.11
C LEU A 381 -9.34 8.29 -11.77
N ASN A 382 -8.81 8.96 -12.79
CA ASN A 382 -7.80 10.00 -12.69
C ASN A 382 -8.30 11.25 -13.40
N PHE A 383 -8.08 12.41 -12.79
CA PHE A 383 -8.61 13.68 -13.28
C PHE A 383 -7.60 14.81 -13.14
N THR A 384 -7.79 15.85 -13.94
CA THR A 384 -7.11 17.15 -13.81
C THR A 384 -8.11 18.26 -13.52
N ALA A 385 -7.64 19.43 -13.09
CA ALA A 385 -8.50 20.53 -12.68
C ALA A 385 -9.52 20.90 -13.77
N GLY A 386 -10.79 21.07 -13.38
CA GLY A 386 -11.86 21.50 -14.27
C GLY A 386 -12.42 20.41 -15.21
N GLU A 387 -11.84 19.22 -15.27
CA GLU A 387 -12.35 18.14 -16.12
C GLU A 387 -13.49 17.35 -15.47
N ALA A 388 -14.49 16.99 -16.26
CA ALA A 388 -15.46 15.95 -15.89
C ALA A 388 -14.97 14.61 -16.44
N VAL A 389 -14.69 13.65 -15.54
CA VAL A 389 -14.13 12.35 -15.90
C VAL A 389 -15.00 11.23 -15.32
N PRO A 390 -15.68 10.46 -16.17
CA PRO A 390 -16.36 9.23 -15.78
C PRO A 390 -15.42 8.03 -15.85
N ASN A 391 -15.60 7.06 -14.97
CA ASN A 391 -15.18 5.68 -15.19
C ASN A 391 -16.17 4.72 -14.52
N ALA A 392 -16.51 3.64 -15.23
CA ALA A 392 -17.40 2.61 -14.72
C ALA A 392 -16.63 1.41 -14.19
N GLY A 393 -17.22 0.72 -13.23
CA GLY A 393 -16.66 -0.50 -12.68
C GLY A 393 -17.65 -1.27 -11.83
N VAL A 394 -17.18 -2.41 -11.32
CA VAL A 394 -17.91 -3.20 -10.34
C VAL A 394 -17.17 -3.11 -9.02
N PHE A 395 -17.87 -2.71 -7.95
CA PHE A 395 -17.25 -2.47 -6.65
C PHE A 395 -17.99 -3.22 -5.54
N PRO A 396 -17.28 -3.96 -4.67
CA PRO A 396 -17.88 -4.60 -3.50
C PRO A 396 -18.40 -3.59 -2.48
N LEU A 397 -19.42 -4.01 -1.74
CA LEU A 397 -19.90 -3.32 -0.55
C LEU A 397 -19.15 -3.79 0.69
N GLY A 398 -18.91 -2.87 1.63
CA GLY A 398 -18.55 -3.15 3.02
C GLY A 398 -19.80 -3.17 3.88
N GLY A 399 -20.41 -4.34 4.07
CA GLY A 399 -21.76 -4.42 4.61
C GLY A 399 -22.76 -3.84 3.62
N THR A 400 -23.40 -2.71 3.94
CA THR A 400 -24.39 -2.05 3.06
C THR A 400 -23.82 -0.89 2.22
N ASP A 401 -22.54 -0.59 2.38
CA ASP A 401 -21.99 0.72 2.01
C ASP A 401 -20.79 0.58 1.07
N ILE A 402 -20.52 1.65 0.33
CA ILE A 402 -19.23 1.88 -0.32
C ILE A 402 -18.53 3.07 0.33
N CYS A 403 -17.22 3.13 0.20
CA CYS A 403 -16.43 4.27 0.60
C CYS A 403 -15.71 4.86 -0.60
N VAL A 404 -15.65 6.19 -0.64
CA VAL A 404 -14.95 6.93 -1.69
C VAL A 404 -14.00 7.93 -1.07
N VAL A 405 -12.79 8.06 -1.62
CA VAL A 405 -11.82 9.06 -1.17
C VAL A 405 -11.13 9.69 -2.37
N SER A 406 -10.78 10.97 -2.24
CA SER A 406 -10.00 11.70 -3.22
C SER A 406 -9.01 12.63 -2.51
N PRO A 407 -7.76 12.78 -2.98
CA PRO A 407 -6.80 13.70 -2.39
C PRO A 407 -7.10 15.17 -2.73
N LYS A 408 -8.13 15.43 -3.56
CA LYS A 408 -8.57 16.78 -3.95
C LYS A 408 -10.04 16.97 -3.65
N GLU A 409 -10.40 18.20 -3.39
CA GLU A 409 -11.80 18.58 -3.25
C GLU A 409 -12.49 18.45 -4.63
N THR A 410 -13.59 17.72 -4.69
CA THR A 410 -14.27 17.42 -5.95
C THR A 410 -15.75 17.13 -5.76
N HIS A 411 -16.55 17.37 -6.80
CA HIS A 411 -17.87 16.76 -6.88
C HIS A 411 -17.79 15.32 -7.40
N LEU A 412 -18.78 14.51 -7.03
CA LEU A 412 -18.94 13.13 -7.41
C LEU A 412 -20.39 12.91 -7.81
N VAL A 413 -20.57 12.24 -8.94
CA VAL A 413 -21.86 11.71 -9.42
C VAL A 413 -21.73 10.19 -9.50
N ILE A 414 -22.76 9.47 -9.06
CA ILE A 414 -22.83 8.01 -9.10
C ILE A 414 -24.12 7.65 -9.84
N ASP A 415 -23.97 7.04 -11.01
CA ASP A 415 -25.07 6.49 -11.81
C ASP A 415 -24.99 4.95 -11.72
N ILE A 416 -26.07 4.29 -11.30
CA ILE A 416 -26.13 2.82 -11.11
C ILE A 416 -26.91 2.20 -12.27
N ASN A 417 -26.34 1.15 -12.85
CA ASN A 417 -26.88 0.37 -13.97
C ASN A 417 -27.12 -1.12 -13.64
N GLY A 418 -26.72 -1.55 -12.45
CA GLY A 418 -27.04 -2.88 -11.93
C GLY A 418 -26.33 -3.18 -10.62
N TYR A 419 -26.62 -4.35 -10.08
CA TYR A 419 -26.04 -4.80 -8.82
C TYR A 419 -25.84 -6.32 -8.82
N PHE A 420 -25.08 -6.82 -7.86
CA PHE A 420 -24.83 -8.24 -7.67
C PHE A 420 -25.44 -8.71 -6.36
N GLN A 421 -26.13 -9.85 -6.40
CA GLN A 421 -26.72 -10.47 -5.23
C GLN A 421 -26.68 -12.00 -5.35
N PRO A 422 -26.67 -12.75 -4.24
CA PRO A 422 -26.64 -14.22 -4.28
C PRO A 422 -27.91 -14.84 -4.88
N SER A 423 -29.04 -14.13 -4.83
CA SER A 423 -30.36 -14.59 -5.27
C SER A 423 -30.62 -14.43 -6.78
N SER A 424 -29.78 -13.68 -7.49
CA SER A 424 -29.89 -13.55 -8.94
C SER A 424 -29.34 -14.78 -9.64
N VAL A 425 -29.68 -14.94 -10.92
CA VAL A 425 -29.24 -16.06 -11.77
C VAL A 425 -28.45 -15.62 -13.00
N ASP A 426 -28.49 -14.32 -13.34
CA ASP A 426 -27.81 -13.85 -14.55
C ASP A 426 -26.29 -14.02 -14.44
N SER A 427 -25.77 -14.83 -15.34
CA SER A 427 -24.38 -15.23 -15.46
C SER A 427 -23.69 -14.43 -16.56
N TYR A 428 -22.45 -14.01 -16.31
CA TYR A 428 -21.64 -13.31 -17.30
C TYR A 428 -20.96 -14.28 -18.26
N HIS A 429 -21.09 -13.99 -19.55
CA HIS A 429 -20.42 -14.69 -20.64
C HIS A 429 -19.36 -13.79 -21.26
N ALA A 430 -18.12 -13.94 -20.79
CA ALA A 430 -17.00 -13.17 -21.27
C ALA A 430 -16.64 -13.55 -22.72
N MET A 431 -16.45 -12.53 -23.56
CA MET A 431 -16.08 -12.68 -24.97
C MET A 431 -14.67 -12.15 -25.21
N THR A 432 -14.05 -12.58 -26.32
CA THR A 432 -12.98 -11.77 -26.91
C THR A 432 -13.63 -10.49 -27.43
N PRO A 433 -13.11 -9.28 -27.13
CA PRO A 433 -13.72 -8.04 -27.58
C PRO A 433 -13.97 -8.02 -29.09
N VAL A 434 -15.17 -7.59 -29.51
CA VAL A 434 -15.57 -7.50 -30.93
C VAL A 434 -16.11 -6.10 -31.25
N PRO A 435 -15.63 -5.43 -32.30
CA PRO A 435 -16.21 -4.16 -32.76
C PRO A 435 -17.67 -4.32 -33.16
N LEU A 436 -18.54 -3.48 -32.61
CA LEU A 436 -19.95 -3.41 -33.01
C LEU A 436 -20.16 -2.38 -34.10
N LEU A 437 -19.62 -1.18 -33.88
CA LEU A 437 -19.81 -0.04 -34.76
C LEU A 437 -18.68 0.96 -34.59
N ASP A 438 -18.39 1.69 -35.66
CA ASP A 438 -17.41 2.77 -35.68
C ASP A 438 -17.78 3.76 -36.79
N SER A 439 -18.19 4.96 -36.39
CA SER A 439 -18.60 6.00 -37.33
C SER A 439 -17.46 6.63 -38.10
N THR A 440 -16.20 6.43 -37.68
CA THR A 440 -15.02 6.94 -38.37
C THR A 440 -14.68 6.10 -39.60
N THR A 441 -15.10 4.83 -39.62
CA THR A 441 -14.84 3.87 -40.70
C THR A 441 -16.12 3.45 -41.45
N GLY A 442 -17.30 3.71 -40.88
CA GLY A 442 -18.59 3.27 -41.42
C GLY A 442 -19.00 1.86 -40.97
N LEU A 443 -18.23 1.23 -40.06
CA LEU A 443 -18.54 -0.09 -39.53
C LEU A 443 -19.91 -0.10 -38.86
N GLY A 444 -20.72 -1.12 -39.12
CA GLY A 444 -22.09 -1.21 -38.57
C GLY A 444 -23.09 -0.25 -39.25
N GLY A 445 -22.71 0.37 -40.38
CA GLY A 445 -23.57 1.28 -41.13
C GLY A 445 -23.82 2.62 -40.44
N VAL A 446 -23.02 2.96 -39.43
CA VAL A 446 -23.11 4.25 -38.73
C VAL A 446 -22.18 5.28 -39.37
N THR A 447 -22.65 6.52 -39.40
CA THR A 447 -21.85 7.70 -39.78
C THR A 447 -21.76 8.63 -38.58
N ARG A 448 -20.96 9.70 -38.68
CA ARG A 448 -20.80 10.70 -37.63
C ARG A 448 -22.16 11.14 -37.07
N ARG A 449 -22.28 11.20 -35.75
CA ARG A 449 -23.56 11.45 -35.08
C ARG A 449 -23.87 12.93 -35.04
N ALA A 450 -25.12 13.29 -35.30
CA ALA A 450 -25.60 14.66 -35.12
C ALA A 450 -25.90 14.96 -33.64
N ALA A 451 -25.77 16.22 -33.24
CA ALA A 451 -26.09 16.68 -31.90
C ALA A 451 -27.55 16.36 -31.53
N GLY A 452 -27.77 15.81 -30.35
CA GLY A 452 -29.10 15.45 -29.84
C GLY A 452 -29.72 14.23 -30.52
N SER A 453 -28.95 13.46 -31.30
CA SER A 453 -29.47 12.29 -32.01
C SER A 453 -29.32 11.00 -31.20
N SER A 454 -30.28 10.10 -31.37
CA SER A 454 -30.18 8.70 -30.97
C SER A 454 -30.14 7.78 -32.19
N PHE A 455 -29.54 6.62 -32.04
CA PHE A 455 -29.70 5.49 -32.96
C PHE A 455 -29.79 4.19 -32.19
N SER A 456 -30.38 3.17 -32.81
CA SER A 456 -30.56 1.83 -32.23
C SER A 456 -29.70 0.81 -32.96
N VAL A 457 -29.25 -0.20 -32.22
CA VAL A 457 -28.60 -1.38 -32.78
C VAL A 457 -29.24 -2.62 -32.18
N ASN A 458 -29.64 -3.55 -33.03
CA ASN A 458 -30.14 -4.84 -32.60
C ASN A 458 -28.96 -5.79 -32.39
N LEU A 459 -28.66 -6.13 -31.12
CA LEU A 459 -27.45 -6.87 -30.77
C LEU A 459 -27.44 -8.31 -31.28
N PRO A 460 -28.54 -9.09 -31.16
CA PRO A 460 -28.60 -10.42 -31.75
C PRO A 460 -28.48 -10.39 -33.28
N ALA A 461 -29.18 -9.48 -33.96
CA ALA A 461 -29.15 -9.39 -35.42
C ALA A 461 -27.81 -8.87 -35.97
N ALA A 462 -26.98 -8.21 -35.15
CA ALA A 462 -25.62 -7.83 -35.53
C ALA A 462 -24.69 -9.04 -35.75
N GLY A 463 -25.08 -10.24 -35.31
CA GLY A 463 -24.35 -11.48 -35.60
C GLY A 463 -23.03 -11.62 -34.84
N LEU A 464 -22.85 -10.90 -33.73
CA LEU A 464 -21.59 -10.87 -32.96
C LEU A 464 -21.52 -11.93 -31.85
N GLY A 465 -22.51 -12.82 -31.76
CA GLY A 465 -22.56 -13.87 -30.74
C GLY A 465 -23.26 -13.49 -29.43
N VAL A 466 -23.94 -12.33 -29.38
CA VAL A 466 -24.88 -11.99 -28.30
C VAL A 466 -26.22 -12.69 -28.59
N PRO A 467 -26.72 -13.58 -27.71
CA PRO A 467 -27.95 -14.30 -27.95
C PRO A 467 -29.19 -13.44 -27.66
N SER A 468 -30.35 -13.82 -28.21
CA SER A 468 -31.60 -13.07 -28.05
C SER A 468 -32.20 -13.09 -26.64
N ASP A 469 -31.76 -14.02 -25.80
CA ASP A 469 -32.14 -14.16 -24.40
C ASP A 469 -31.19 -13.44 -23.44
N ALA A 470 -30.20 -12.67 -23.94
CA ALA A 470 -29.37 -11.87 -23.07
C ALA A 470 -30.19 -10.80 -22.32
N THR A 471 -29.85 -10.58 -21.06
CA THR A 471 -30.51 -9.63 -20.16
C THR A 471 -29.75 -8.31 -20.06
N ALA A 472 -28.44 -8.34 -20.35
CA ALA A 472 -27.59 -7.16 -20.43
C ALA A 472 -26.34 -7.42 -21.30
N VAL A 473 -25.74 -6.35 -21.80
CA VAL A 473 -24.52 -6.40 -22.63
C VAL A 473 -23.45 -5.48 -22.05
N ALA A 474 -22.22 -5.98 -21.99
CA ALA A 474 -21.04 -5.25 -21.55
C ALA A 474 -20.33 -4.62 -22.77
N PHE A 475 -20.12 -3.31 -22.72
CA PHE A 475 -19.57 -2.50 -23.80
C PHE A 475 -18.32 -1.74 -23.38
N ASN A 476 -17.49 -1.44 -24.37
CA ASN A 476 -16.57 -0.30 -24.35
C ASN A 476 -17.13 0.77 -25.31
N ILE A 477 -17.35 2.00 -24.84
CA ILE A 477 -17.95 3.08 -25.62
C ILE A 477 -16.96 4.23 -25.73
N ALA A 478 -16.61 4.63 -26.96
CA ALA A 478 -15.76 5.77 -27.25
C ALA A 478 -16.56 6.93 -27.85
N GLY A 479 -16.34 8.15 -27.34
CA GLY A 479 -16.71 9.38 -28.03
C GLY A 479 -15.47 10.04 -28.63
N ILE A 480 -15.50 10.30 -29.93
CA ILE A 480 -14.36 10.73 -30.74
C ILE A 480 -14.67 12.11 -31.34
N ASP A 481 -13.72 13.04 -31.24
CA ASP A 481 -13.78 14.38 -31.84
C ASP A 481 -15.13 15.13 -31.65
N PRO A 482 -15.60 15.34 -30.41
CA PRO A 482 -16.81 16.12 -30.19
C PRO A 482 -16.57 17.62 -30.43
N GLN A 483 -17.55 18.35 -30.97
CA GLN A 483 -17.43 19.81 -31.20
C GLN A 483 -17.38 20.63 -29.90
N ALA A 484 -17.90 20.10 -28.80
CA ALA A 484 -17.89 20.75 -27.49
C ALA A 484 -17.89 19.69 -26.38
N ILE A 485 -17.72 20.12 -25.12
CA ILE A 485 -17.89 19.24 -23.95
C ILE A 485 -19.24 18.54 -24.06
N SER A 486 -19.23 17.21 -24.00
CA SER A 486 -20.39 16.40 -24.35
C SER A 486 -20.47 15.12 -23.52
N TRP A 487 -21.52 14.34 -23.76
CA TRP A 487 -21.69 13.01 -23.21
C TRP A 487 -22.42 12.08 -24.19
N ILE A 488 -22.25 10.78 -23.96
CA ILE A 488 -23.00 9.70 -24.60
C ILE A 488 -23.80 8.97 -23.52
N THR A 489 -25.03 8.60 -23.85
CA THR A 489 -25.90 7.77 -23.00
C THR A 489 -26.30 6.52 -23.77
N ALA A 490 -26.01 5.35 -23.22
CA ALA A 490 -26.45 4.05 -23.73
C ALA A 490 -27.56 3.49 -22.84
N TYR A 491 -28.66 3.05 -23.45
CA TYR A 491 -29.88 2.67 -22.73
C TYR A 491 -30.72 1.66 -23.54
N PRO A 492 -31.61 0.88 -22.90
CA PRO A 492 -32.56 0.03 -23.60
C PRO A 492 -33.45 0.87 -24.53
N CYS A 493 -33.58 0.49 -25.81
CA CYS A 493 -34.54 1.18 -26.67
C CYS A 493 -35.99 0.98 -26.18
N GLY A 494 -36.85 1.97 -26.41
CA GLY A 494 -38.22 1.98 -25.89
C GLY A 494 -38.38 2.71 -24.55
N ASP A 495 -37.28 2.88 -23.80
CA ASP A 495 -37.25 3.71 -22.59
C ASP A 495 -37.08 5.20 -22.93
N THR A 496 -37.53 6.07 -22.03
CA THR A 496 -37.13 7.49 -22.06
C THR A 496 -35.63 7.60 -21.78
N ILE A 497 -34.94 8.50 -22.49
CA ILE A 497 -33.49 8.70 -22.30
C ILE A 497 -33.20 8.98 -20.82
N PRO A 498 -32.45 8.11 -20.12
CA PRO A 498 -32.17 8.30 -18.70
C PRO A 498 -31.22 9.48 -18.50
N TYR A 499 -31.37 10.18 -17.36
CA TYR A 499 -30.50 11.29 -16.98
C TYR A 499 -29.15 10.81 -16.40
N VAL A 500 -28.41 10.05 -17.20
CA VAL A 500 -27.10 9.49 -16.88
C VAL A 500 -26.15 9.71 -18.05
N SER A 501 -24.85 9.65 -17.80
CA SER A 501 -23.82 9.71 -18.84
C SER A 501 -22.90 8.51 -18.74
N ASN A 502 -22.65 7.80 -19.84
CA ASN A 502 -21.65 6.73 -19.86
C ASN A 502 -20.25 7.31 -20.08
N VAL A 503 -20.04 8.14 -21.10
CA VAL A 503 -18.73 8.74 -21.40
C VAL A 503 -18.87 10.24 -21.66
N ASN A 504 -17.88 11.02 -21.23
CA ASN A 504 -17.92 12.50 -21.27
C ASN A 504 -16.76 13.08 -22.11
N PRO A 505 -16.76 12.89 -23.45
CA PRO A 505 -15.67 13.33 -24.32
C PRO A 505 -15.61 14.87 -24.40
N ILE A 506 -14.41 15.39 -24.71
CA ILE A 506 -14.15 16.83 -24.86
C ILE A 506 -13.37 17.07 -26.17
N PRO A 507 -13.42 18.28 -26.75
CA PRO A 507 -12.72 18.57 -28.00
C PRO A 507 -11.23 18.23 -27.90
N GLY A 508 -10.70 17.60 -28.95
CA GLY A 508 -9.28 17.18 -29.03
C GLY A 508 -8.91 15.97 -28.18
N MET A 509 -9.88 15.27 -27.57
CA MET A 509 -9.61 14.08 -26.76
C MET A 509 -10.70 13.03 -26.87
N THR A 510 -10.37 11.90 -27.50
CA THR A 510 -11.19 10.69 -27.41
C THR A 510 -11.26 10.26 -25.96
N LYS A 511 -12.47 9.97 -25.48
CA LYS A 511 -12.67 9.32 -24.19
C LYS A 511 -13.44 8.04 -24.39
N GLN A 512 -13.06 7.04 -23.61
CA GLN A 512 -13.71 5.74 -23.55
C GLN A 512 -14.18 5.45 -22.14
N ASN A 513 -15.26 4.68 -22.04
CA ASN A 513 -15.69 4.13 -20.77
C ASN A 513 -16.35 2.77 -20.95
N PHE A 514 -16.15 1.90 -19.98
CA PHE A 514 -16.93 0.68 -19.80
C PHE A 514 -18.41 0.98 -19.49
N ALA A 515 -19.31 0.12 -19.94
CA ALA A 515 -20.72 0.19 -19.57
C ALA A 515 -21.36 -1.21 -19.59
N ILE A 516 -22.27 -1.48 -18.66
CA ILE A 516 -23.22 -2.60 -18.77
C ILE A 516 -24.59 -2.00 -19.03
N VAL A 517 -25.24 -2.39 -20.11
CA VAL A 517 -26.55 -1.84 -20.49
C VAL A 517 -27.57 -2.98 -20.50
N PRO A 518 -28.72 -2.86 -19.82
CA PRO A 518 -29.79 -3.85 -19.90
C PRO A 518 -30.25 -4.02 -21.35
N MET A 519 -30.51 -5.25 -21.77
CA MET A 519 -31.03 -5.55 -23.10
C MET A 519 -32.54 -5.77 -23.03
N PRO A 520 -33.35 -5.01 -23.78
CA PRO A 520 -34.79 -5.26 -23.84
C PRO A 520 -35.06 -6.52 -24.67
N SER A 521 -36.26 -7.08 -24.56
CA SER A 521 -36.66 -8.28 -25.32
C SER A 521 -36.65 -8.10 -26.84
N SER A 522 -36.66 -6.86 -27.35
CA SER A 522 -36.45 -6.59 -28.78
C SER A 522 -35.01 -6.82 -29.23
N GLY A 523 -34.04 -6.79 -28.30
CA GLY A 523 -32.61 -6.84 -28.57
C GLY A 523 -31.99 -5.48 -28.93
N ASP A 524 -32.78 -4.40 -28.92
CA ASP A 524 -32.31 -3.08 -29.37
C ASP A 524 -31.72 -2.23 -28.24
N ILE A 525 -30.45 -1.86 -28.37
CA ILE A 525 -29.79 -0.87 -27.51
C ILE A 525 -29.71 0.47 -28.25
N CYS A 526 -30.03 1.54 -27.53
CA CYS A 526 -30.03 2.90 -28.05
C CYS A 526 -28.83 3.69 -27.51
N PHE A 527 -28.21 4.48 -28.39
CA PHE A 527 -27.10 5.37 -28.06
C PHE A 527 -27.46 6.81 -28.40
N TYR A 528 -27.52 7.67 -27.40
CA TYR A 528 -27.76 9.11 -27.52
C TYR A 528 -26.43 9.88 -27.50
N THR A 529 -26.31 10.89 -28.36
CA THR A 529 -25.16 11.80 -28.44
C THR A 529 -25.58 13.24 -28.17
N HIS A 530 -25.01 13.88 -27.15
CA HIS A 530 -25.42 15.24 -26.77
C HIS A 530 -24.94 16.32 -27.76
N LYS A 531 -23.74 16.16 -28.30
CA LYS A 531 -23.14 16.99 -29.35
C LYS A 531 -22.77 16.11 -30.52
N ASP A 532 -22.55 16.72 -31.68
CA ASP A 532 -22.02 15.95 -32.80
C ASP A 532 -20.62 15.46 -32.46
N MET A 533 -20.38 14.21 -32.83
CA MET A 533 -19.14 13.49 -32.57
C MET A 533 -19.14 12.20 -33.37
N ASP A 534 -17.97 11.61 -33.50
CA ASP A 534 -17.84 10.21 -33.88
C ASP A 534 -18.00 9.30 -32.64
N ILE A 535 -18.47 8.07 -32.89
CA ILE A 535 -18.72 7.07 -31.85
C ILE A 535 -18.17 5.72 -32.31
N ARG A 536 -17.51 5.02 -31.38
CA ARG A 536 -17.14 3.61 -31.52
C ARG A 536 -17.70 2.83 -30.34
N VAL A 537 -18.25 1.65 -30.61
CA VAL A 537 -18.73 0.73 -29.57
C VAL A 537 -18.21 -0.66 -29.86
N ASP A 538 -17.70 -1.31 -28.83
CA ASP A 538 -17.21 -2.68 -28.88
C ASP A 538 -17.96 -3.53 -27.83
N VAL A 539 -18.27 -4.78 -28.16
CA VAL A 539 -18.90 -5.77 -27.26
C VAL A 539 -17.82 -6.55 -26.52
N LEU A 540 -17.92 -6.60 -25.20
CA LEU A 540 -16.97 -7.30 -24.31
C LEU A 540 -17.53 -8.63 -23.77
N GLY A 541 -18.86 -8.74 -23.70
CA GLY A 541 -19.57 -9.89 -23.17
C GLY A 541 -21.05 -9.60 -22.95
N TYR A 542 -21.80 -10.57 -22.45
CA TYR A 542 -23.23 -10.44 -22.17
C TYR A 542 -23.63 -11.20 -20.91
N PHE A 543 -24.84 -10.94 -20.42
CA PHE A 543 -25.45 -11.64 -19.30
C PHE A 543 -26.67 -12.42 -19.76
N THR A 544 -26.85 -13.66 -19.31
CA THR A 544 -28.07 -14.48 -19.51
C THR A 544 -28.36 -15.28 -18.23
N ASP A 545 -29.57 -15.82 -18.09
CA ASP A 545 -29.93 -16.71 -16.98
C ASP A 545 -29.31 -18.12 -17.09
N ALA A 546 -28.59 -18.40 -18.18
CA ALA A 546 -27.90 -19.64 -18.44
C ALA A 546 -26.40 -19.54 -18.13
N GLY A 547 -25.79 -20.64 -17.67
CA GLY A 547 -24.35 -20.74 -17.42
C GLY A 547 -23.98 -20.67 -15.93
N ASN A 548 -22.70 -20.40 -15.66
CA ASN A 548 -22.10 -20.44 -14.31
C ASN A 548 -21.23 -19.20 -13.99
N GLY A 549 -21.26 -18.18 -14.84
CA GLY A 549 -20.45 -16.96 -14.73
C GLY A 549 -20.89 -16.07 -13.57
N SER A 550 -20.51 -16.43 -12.36
CA SER A 550 -20.72 -15.66 -11.14
C SER A 550 -19.53 -14.74 -10.86
N LEU A 551 -19.80 -13.55 -10.32
CA LEU A 551 -18.77 -12.63 -9.84
C LEU A 551 -18.41 -12.96 -8.39
N VAL A 552 -17.13 -13.14 -8.11
CA VAL A 552 -16.57 -12.98 -6.78
C VAL A 552 -16.01 -11.55 -6.68
N PRO A 553 -16.69 -10.63 -5.98
CA PRO A 553 -16.21 -9.26 -5.88
C PRO A 553 -15.01 -9.21 -4.94
N ALA A 554 -14.01 -8.39 -5.27
CA ALA A 554 -12.76 -8.30 -4.52
C ALA A 554 -12.45 -6.85 -4.16
N ALA A 555 -11.79 -6.66 -3.01
CA ALA A 555 -11.26 -5.33 -2.69
C ALA A 555 -10.30 -4.88 -3.81
N PRO A 556 -10.40 -3.63 -4.32
CA PRO A 556 -9.51 -3.15 -5.37
C PRO A 556 -8.05 -3.37 -5.02
N THR A 557 -7.36 -4.20 -5.81
CA THR A 557 -6.00 -4.64 -5.52
C THR A 557 -5.10 -4.47 -6.72
N ARG A 558 -3.97 -3.77 -6.54
CA ARG A 558 -2.99 -3.61 -7.60
C ARG A 558 -2.25 -4.90 -7.87
N VAL A 559 -2.42 -5.45 -9.08
CA VAL A 559 -1.72 -6.66 -9.53
C VAL A 559 -0.60 -6.33 -10.52
N THR A 560 -0.65 -5.15 -11.16
CA THR A 560 0.42 -4.68 -12.04
C THR A 560 0.73 -3.21 -11.80
N ASP A 561 2.01 -2.85 -11.60
CA ASP A 561 2.51 -1.47 -11.62
C ASP A 561 3.84 -1.38 -12.35
N THR A 562 3.78 -1.07 -13.63
CA THR A 562 4.99 -1.01 -14.47
C THR A 562 5.93 0.15 -14.14
N ARG A 563 5.56 1.04 -13.21
CA ARG A 563 6.48 2.07 -12.68
C ARG A 563 7.39 1.50 -11.60
N ASP A 564 6.98 0.39 -10.98
CA ASP A 564 7.69 -0.28 -9.91
C ASP A 564 8.70 -1.27 -10.49
N LEU A 565 9.81 -0.75 -11.01
CA LEU A 565 10.84 -1.49 -11.75
C LEU A 565 11.46 -2.68 -11.00
N TYR A 566 11.45 -2.64 -9.67
CA TYR A 566 12.25 -3.56 -8.84
C TYR A 566 11.41 -4.68 -8.20
N ARG A 567 10.16 -4.82 -8.62
CA ARG A 567 9.18 -5.71 -8.00
C ARG A 567 8.62 -6.69 -9.02
N GLU A 568 9.29 -7.83 -9.16
CA GLU A 568 8.89 -8.86 -10.12
C GLU A 568 7.45 -9.36 -9.84
N GLU A 569 7.13 -9.54 -8.56
CA GLU A 569 5.79 -9.91 -8.07
C GLU A 569 4.70 -8.84 -8.33
N MET A 570 5.09 -7.58 -8.57
CA MET A 570 4.19 -6.48 -8.97
C MET A 570 4.05 -6.39 -10.48
N ASN A 571 4.83 -7.12 -11.27
CA ASN A 571 4.88 -6.90 -12.71
C ASN A 571 4.38 -8.08 -13.55
N LEU A 572 4.10 -9.25 -12.97
CA LEU A 572 3.39 -10.40 -13.57
C LEU A 572 3.69 -10.67 -15.07
N GLY A 573 4.93 -10.45 -15.55
CA GLY A 573 5.32 -10.62 -16.95
C GLY A 573 5.52 -9.35 -17.79
N THR A 574 5.42 -8.16 -17.18
CA THR A 574 5.77 -6.87 -17.81
C THR A 574 7.22 -6.44 -17.56
N ASP A 575 7.96 -7.18 -16.72
CA ASP A 575 9.36 -6.96 -16.32
C ASP A 575 9.64 -5.61 -15.61
N GLY A 576 8.59 -4.82 -15.33
CA GLY A 576 8.73 -3.44 -14.91
C GLY A 576 9.21 -2.52 -16.05
N GLY A 577 8.95 -1.22 -15.91
CA GLY A 577 9.31 -0.22 -16.90
C GLY A 577 8.23 0.03 -17.95
N ARG A 578 8.49 0.98 -18.86
CA ARG A 578 7.53 1.30 -19.93
C ARG A 578 7.36 0.10 -20.84
N LEU A 579 6.13 -0.24 -21.18
CA LEU A 579 5.88 -1.16 -22.29
C LEU A 579 6.27 -0.45 -23.57
N SER A 580 7.17 -1.05 -24.34
CA SER A 580 7.57 -0.53 -25.64
C SER A 580 6.39 -0.54 -26.61
N ALA A 581 6.32 0.50 -27.43
CA ALA A 581 5.37 0.64 -28.51
C ALA A 581 5.30 -0.64 -29.34
N ASN A 582 4.09 -1.03 -29.71
CA ASN A 582 3.83 -2.15 -30.60
C ASN A 582 4.40 -3.49 -30.12
N THR A 583 4.55 -3.65 -28.81
CA THR A 583 4.94 -4.91 -28.17
C THR A 583 3.78 -5.46 -27.35
N THR A 584 3.54 -6.76 -27.47
CA THR A 584 2.55 -7.47 -26.65
C THR A 584 3.25 -8.09 -25.45
N LYS A 585 2.75 -7.80 -24.24
CA LYS A 585 3.16 -8.45 -22.99
C LYS A 585 2.08 -9.43 -22.55
N THR A 586 2.51 -10.58 -22.03
CA THR A 586 1.63 -11.62 -21.47
C THR A 586 1.66 -11.51 -19.96
N LEU A 587 0.48 -11.41 -19.34
CA LEU A 587 0.32 -11.35 -17.89
C LEU A 587 -0.54 -12.52 -17.42
N VAL A 588 0.04 -13.43 -16.63
CA VAL A 588 -0.69 -14.55 -16.02
C VAL A 588 -1.35 -14.04 -14.74
N LEU A 589 -2.68 -14.00 -14.71
CA LEU A 589 -3.44 -13.50 -13.55
C LEU A 589 -4.03 -14.63 -12.71
N ALA A 590 -4.54 -15.69 -13.34
CA ALA A 590 -5.13 -16.80 -12.59
C ALA A 590 -4.06 -17.50 -11.73
N GLY A 591 -4.38 -17.75 -10.47
CA GLY A 591 -3.48 -18.37 -9.50
C GLY A 591 -2.39 -17.44 -8.97
N GLN A 592 -2.42 -16.15 -9.32
CA GLN A 592 -1.45 -15.15 -8.87
C GLN A 592 -2.11 -14.14 -7.95
N ARG A 593 -1.35 -13.67 -6.96
CA ARG A 593 -1.70 -12.48 -6.16
C ARG A 593 -3.11 -12.55 -5.55
N GLY A 594 -3.52 -13.73 -5.07
CA GLY A 594 -4.82 -13.99 -4.43
C GLY A 594 -5.98 -14.29 -5.39
N ILE A 595 -5.77 -14.21 -6.71
CA ILE A 595 -6.77 -14.59 -7.72
C ILE A 595 -6.76 -16.13 -7.85
N PRO A 596 -7.92 -16.82 -7.78
CA PRO A 596 -7.97 -18.28 -7.94
C PRO A 596 -7.48 -18.74 -9.31
N ALA A 597 -6.94 -19.97 -9.38
CA ALA A 597 -6.38 -20.53 -10.62
C ALA A 597 -7.45 -20.90 -11.66
N ASN A 598 -8.70 -21.08 -11.24
CA ASN A 598 -9.81 -21.59 -12.04
C ASN A 598 -10.81 -20.51 -12.47
N VAL A 599 -10.36 -19.26 -12.63
CA VAL A 599 -11.22 -18.14 -13.05
C VAL A 599 -11.25 -18.00 -14.58
N SER A 600 -12.40 -17.64 -15.13
CA SER A 600 -12.66 -17.54 -16.58
C SER A 600 -12.47 -16.11 -17.11
N ALA A 601 -12.66 -15.10 -16.26
CA ALA A 601 -12.47 -13.69 -16.57
C ALA A 601 -12.13 -12.87 -15.32
N VAL A 602 -11.65 -11.64 -15.52
CA VAL A 602 -11.36 -10.67 -14.45
C VAL A 602 -12.01 -9.32 -14.73
N SER A 603 -12.42 -8.64 -13.66
CA SER A 603 -12.80 -7.23 -13.69
C SER A 603 -11.61 -6.38 -13.25
N ILE A 604 -11.07 -5.56 -14.16
CA ILE A 604 -9.91 -4.72 -13.90
C ILE A 604 -10.24 -3.24 -14.07
N ASN A 605 -9.46 -2.40 -13.40
CA ASN A 605 -9.27 -1.02 -13.81
C ASN A 605 -7.88 -0.87 -14.42
N LEU A 606 -7.83 -0.49 -15.70
CA LEU A 606 -6.59 -0.24 -16.42
C LEU A 606 -6.28 1.26 -16.36
N THR A 607 -5.14 1.63 -15.79
CA THR A 607 -4.68 3.03 -15.73
C THR A 607 -3.41 3.20 -16.54
N ILE A 608 -3.43 4.13 -17.50
CA ILE A 608 -2.27 4.52 -18.31
C ILE A 608 -1.55 5.67 -17.60
N VAL A 609 -0.22 5.56 -17.47
CA VAL A 609 0.59 6.50 -16.71
C VAL A 609 1.76 7.01 -17.54
N PHE A 610 1.89 8.34 -17.59
CA PHE A 610 2.96 9.06 -18.30
C PHE A 610 3.21 8.62 -19.76
N PRO A 611 2.19 8.44 -20.62
CA PRO A 611 2.43 8.05 -22.02
C PRO A 611 3.30 9.09 -22.76
N VAL A 612 4.29 8.64 -23.55
CA VAL A 612 5.23 9.56 -24.24
C VAL A 612 4.61 10.32 -25.41
N ALA A 613 3.53 9.78 -25.98
CA ALA A 613 2.81 10.32 -27.13
C ALA A 613 1.33 9.88 -27.05
N ASP A 614 0.50 10.42 -27.94
CA ASP A 614 -0.87 9.97 -28.11
C ASP A 614 -0.89 8.50 -28.55
N GLY A 615 -1.76 7.69 -27.95
CA GLY A 615 -1.79 6.27 -28.25
C GLY A 615 -3.00 5.55 -27.68
N SER A 616 -2.92 4.23 -27.72
CA SER A 616 -3.96 3.32 -27.27
C SER A 616 -3.37 2.06 -26.64
N VAL A 617 -4.16 1.41 -25.80
CA VAL A 617 -3.87 0.09 -25.24
C VAL A 617 -5.03 -0.85 -25.55
N THR A 618 -4.68 -2.05 -26.00
CA THR A 618 -5.59 -3.19 -26.15
C THR A 618 -5.27 -4.24 -25.09
N VAL A 619 -6.30 -4.69 -24.37
CA VAL A 619 -6.23 -5.80 -23.41
C VAL A 619 -7.20 -6.90 -23.82
N TRP A 620 -6.72 -8.14 -23.89
CA TRP A 620 -7.53 -9.30 -24.30
C TRP A 620 -7.02 -10.60 -23.66
N GLY A 621 -7.81 -11.66 -23.66
CA GLY A 621 -7.31 -12.99 -23.33
C GLY A 621 -6.31 -13.46 -24.38
N CYS A 622 -5.09 -13.84 -23.98
CA CYS A 622 -4.02 -14.14 -24.93
C CYS A 622 -4.44 -15.10 -26.04
N GLY A 623 -4.06 -14.75 -27.27
CA GLY A 623 -4.53 -15.34 -28.52
C GLY A 623 -4.47 -14.31 -29.65
N ALA A 624 -5.33 -14.45 -30.65
CA ALA A 624 -5.48 -13.43 -31.71
C ALA A 624 -5.88 -12.08 -31.10
N GLN A 625 -5.13 -11.03 -31.42
CA GLN A 625 -5.44 -9.68 -30.96
C GLN A 625 -6.73 -9.18 -31.62
N PRO A 626 -7.72 -8.70 -30.84
CA PRO A 626 -8.92 -8.07 -31.40
C PRO A 626 -8.61 -6.68 -31.94
N ASP A 627 -9.36 -6.25 -32.95
CA ASP A 627 -9.37 -4.85 -33.41
C ASP A 627 -10.22 -3.99 -32.47
N VAL A 628 -9.85 -3.92 -31.20
CA VAL A 628 -10.55 -3.16 -30.15
C VAL A 628 -9.53 -2.41 -29.32
N GLU A 629 -9.84 -1.16 -28.96
CA GLU A 629 -9.01 -0.35 -28.08
C GLU A 629 -9.66 -0.30 -26.70
N SER A 630 -8.99 -0.87 -25.69
CA SER A 630 -9.48 -0.81 -24.30
C SER A 630 -9.41 0.61 -23.74
N ILE A 631 -8.41 1.40 -24.14
CA ILE A 631 -8.32 2.83 -23.80
C ILE A 631 -7.44 3.57 -24.81
N THR A 632 -7.82 4.80 -25.14
CA THR A 632 -7.05 5.79 -25.91
C THR A 632 -6.68 6.94 -24.98
N TYR A 633 -5.52 7.53 -25.21
CA TYR A 633 -4.97 8.54 -24.31
C TYR A 633 -4.08 9.54 -25.08
N PRO A 634 -4.07 10.82 -24.68
CA PRO A 634 -3.09 11.78 -25.17
C PRO A 634 -1.79 11.68 -24.38
N ALA A 635 -0.72 12.24 -24.95
CA ALA A 635 0.59 12.34 -24.32
C ALA A 635 0.51 13.00 -22.93
N ASN A 636 1.32 12.51 -21.98
CA ASN A 636 1.45 13.03 -20.62
C ASN A 636 0.17 13.06 -19.77
N LYS A 637 -0.91 12.38 -20.17
CA LYS A 637 -2.14 12.32 -19.39
C LYS A 637 -2.33 10.96 -18.73
N VAL A 638 -2.68 10.99 -17.44
CA VAL A 638 -3.07 9.79 -16.70
C VAL A 638 -4.56 9.56 -16.91
N MET A 639 -4.93 8.41 -17.45
CA MET A 639 -6.32 8.04 -17.75
C MET A 639 -6.57 6.61 -17.33
N ALA A 640 -7.81 6.32 -16.89
CA ALA A 640 -8.21 4.98 -16.50
C ALA A 640 -9.51 4.58 -17.20
N ASN A 641 -9.65 3.28 -17.45
CA ASN A 641 -10.89 2.67 -17.92
C ASN A 641 -11.11 1.33 -17.20
N GLY A 642 -12.34 1.08 -16.76
CA GLY A 642 -12.78 -0.24 -16.34
C GLY A 642 -12.76 -1.19 -17.53
N VAL A 643 -12.38 -2.46 -17.32
CA VAL A 643 -12.42 -3.48 -18.38
C VAL A 643 -12.79 -4.82 -17.77
N GLN A 644 -13.73 -5.53 -18.39
CA GLN A 644 -13.95 -6.96 -18.12
C GLN A 644 -13.24 -7.77 -19.19
N VAL A 645 -12.31 -8.63 -18.78
CA VAL A 645 -11.42 -9.32 -19.71
C VAL A 645 -11.53 -10.83 -19.51
N LYS A 646 -11.90 -11.54 -20.58
CA LYS A 646 -11.80 -13.00 -20.65
C LYS A 646 -10.34 -13.44 -20.53
N LEU A 647 -10.05 -14.43 -19.69
CA LEU A 647 -8.72 -15.02 -19.63
C LEU A 647 -8.53 -16.07 -20.73
N SER A 648 -7.30 -16.23 -21.20
CA SER A 648 -6.93 -17.39 -22.01
C SER A 648 -7.03 -18.69 -21.20
N ALA A 649 -6.97 -19.85 -21.86
CA ALA A 649 -6.99 -21.15 -21.17
C ALA A 649 -5.83 -21.33 -20.15
N GLY A 650 -4.73 -20.59 -20.33
CA GLY A 650 -3.62 -20.52 -19.37
C GLY A 650 -3.80 -19.49 -18.25
N GLY A 651 -4.99 -18.88 -18.11
CA GLY A 651 -5.26 -17.88 -17.08
C GLY A 651 -4.60 -16.51 -17.32
N ALA A 652 -4.25 -16.21 -18.57
CA ALA A 652 -3.47 -15.02 -18.92
C ALA A 652 -4.23 -14.01 -19.79
N ILE A 653 -3.92 -12.74 -19.59
CA ILE A 653 -4.25 -11.63 -20.49
C ILE A 653 -3.01 -11.19 -21.28
N CYS A 654 -3.25 -10.64 -22.46
CA CYS A 654 -2.25 -9.99 -23.29
C CYS A 654 -2.56 -8.49 -23.34
N VAL A 655 -1.50 -7.69 -23.27
CA VAL A 655 -1.58 -6.23 -23.28
C VAL A 655 -0.64 -5.70 -24.34
N ARG A 656 -1.14 -4.83 -25.22
CA ARG A 656 -0.35 -4.15 -26.24
C ARG A 656 -0.62 -2.66 -26.19
N THR A 657 0.46 -1.89 -26.23
CA THR A 657 0.41 -0.43 -26.34
C THR A 657 0.88 0.03 -27.72
N THR A 658 0.31 1.10 -28.27
CA THR A 658 0.78 1.69 -29.54
C THR A 658 1.92 2.69 -29.36
N THR A 659 2.16 3.16 -28.13
CA THR A 659 3.27 4.05 -27.76
C THR A 659 3.92 3.63 -26.44
N ASP A 660 5.15 4.09 -26.17
CA ASP A 660 5.85 3.76 -24.93
C ASP A 660 5.10 4.32 -23.71
N THR A 661 4.55 3.44 -22.88
CA THR A 661 3.74 3.87 -21.74
C THR A 661 3.96 3.00 -20.51
N HIS A 662 3.85 3.60 -19.33
CA HIS A 662 3.55 2.82 -18.15
C HIS A 662 2.05 2.53 -18.09
N LEU A 663 1.71 1.41 -17.49
CA LEU A 663 0.38 1.04 -17.08
C LEU A 663 0.36 0.52 -15.64
N VAL A 664 -0.83 0.60 -15.05
CA VAL A 664 -1.22 0.04 -13.77
C VAL A 664 -2.49 -0.77 -13.98
N ILE A 665 -2.55 -1.97 -13.39
CA ILE A 665 -3.74 -2.83 -13.42
C ILE A 665 -4.15 -3.12 -11.98
N ASP A 666 -5.35 -2.67 -11.63
CA ASP A 666 -6.00 -2.99 -10.36
C ASP A 666 -7.16 -3.96 -10.61
N VAL A 667 -7.20 -5.09 -9.90
CA VAL A 667 -8.30 -6.08 -9.98
C VAL A 667 -9.38 -5.72 -8.96
N THR A 668 -10.64 -5.80 -9.37
CA THR A 668 -11.84 -5.49 -8.56
C THR A 668 -12.76 -6.69 -8.37
N GLY A 669 -12.45 -7.82 -9.00
CA GLY A 669 -13.17 -9.09 -8.88
C GLY A 669 -12.81 -10.04 -10.00
N TRP A 670 -13.29 -11.28 -9.90
CA TRP A 670 -13.09 -12.32 -10.91
C TRP A 670 -14.36 -13.15 -11.12
N TRP A 671 -14.42 -13.79 -12.29
CA TRP A 671 -15.57 -14.55 -12.75
C TRP A 671 -15.22 -16.03 -12.83
N ASN A 672 -16.13 -16.90 -12.36
CA ASN A 672 -15.96 -18.35 -12.39
C ASN A 672 -16.30 -18.98 -13.75
#